data_AF-A0A972JUL3-F1
#
_entry.id   AF-A0A972JUL3-F1
#
_cell.length_a   1.000
_cell.length_b   1.000
_cell.length_c   1.000
_cell.angle_alpha   90.00
_cell.angle_beta   90.00
_cell.angle_gamma   90.00
#
_symmetry.space_group_name_H-M   'P 1'
#
loop_
_entity.id
_entity.type
_entity.pdbx_description
1 polymer ?
#
loop_
_entity_poly.entity_id
_entity_poly.type
_entity_poly.pdbx_seq_one_letter_code
_entity_poly.pdbx_strand_id
1 'polypeptide(L)'
;MKRIVSISLGSSQRDFQFTTSLLGQHIEVRRVGTNGDVAQAAALVREYDGQVDAIGLGGLIPVFRVGAAHYPHNEALRIATSAQRTPVVDGSGFQATLERWAVQQANRVQPGMFRFRRILLTSGVERYALAQALAQYDGELRFADPLVHIGLPFLPVPKSIKQLELYAATALPILALLPYKVLHPVGLGREGQDTRAEALFRWADIIVGDFAYIRRFAPPNLQGKTIITDDPSLIEIDDLRERGAQTLITMTPALSESHPFVATDLLEAIAVALMESGSHPTEADLLAFIDNVKWQPTVKHLAQEEEKARFAFVIHPLSTRFIAKHPALRWTQYLPQGMVERVAAQMPPLYVSRIRGVRSKATGKEIEGLLFSLGATPRALMKNPPSFAYRRLIRAARMAERMGAKLMGLGAFTSVVGDAGITVAQKSDIGITSGNSLTVAATLEAAKRAVRLMGGPIDKGRAVVIGATGSIGSVCARLIAQAVGDIVLVAPRPERLLALKQQIEQETPNARVVATTRADAYLGDADLIITTTSALTGKVINVDKLKPGAVVCDVARPPDVKEEDAQRRPDILVIESGEILLPGEPDFGFDIGLPPGTAYACLAETALLAMAGKFEDYTLGRNIEMDRVKEMYRLMNEHGLELAGLRSFDRYITEADIAEKRRLADERRLALGLPVSTSVETM
;
A
#
# COMPACT_ATOMS: atom_id res chain seq x y z
N MET A 1 23.98 -12.08 -46.39
CA MET A 1 24.22 -12.05 -44.94
C MET A 1 24.64 -10.64 -44.59
N LYS A 2 23.84 -9.94 -43.79
CA LYS A 2 24.12 -8.57 -43.36
C LYS A 2 25.10 -8.60 -42.19
N ARG A 3 26.04 -7.67 -42.11
CA ARG A 3 27.09 -7.57 -41.08
C ARG A 3 26.95 -6.26 -40.34
N ILE A 4 26.90 -6.33 -39.02
CA ILE A 4 26.64 -5.17 -38.15
C ILE A 4 27.65 -5.18 -37.02
N VAL A 5 28.20 -4.01 -36.73
CA VAL A 5 29.14 -3.83 -35.62
C VAL A 5 28.67 -2.70 -34.69
N SER A 6 28.60 -2.96 -33.39
CA SER A 6 28.47 -1.93 -32.36
C SER A 6 29.87 -1.62 -31.81
N ILE A 7 30.29 -0.37 -31.94
CA ILE A 7 31.54 0.16 -31.38
C ILE A 7 31.17 0.90 -30.11
N SER A 8 31.53 0.33 -28.96
CA SER A 8 31.07 0.76 -27.65
C SER A 8 32.20 1.36 -26.81
N LEU A 9 31.96 2.47 -26.11
CA LEU A 9 32.88 2.95 -25.07
C LEU A 9 32.87 2.08 -23.80
N GLY A 10 31.97 1.08 -23.73
CA GLY A 10 31.91 0.12 -22.64
C GLY A 10 33.14 -0.78 -22.55
N SER A 11 33.17 -1.60 -21.50
CA SER A 11 34.23 -2.59 -21.28
C SER A 11 34.33 -3.57 -22.46
N SER A 12 35.55 -3.89 -22.88
CA SER A 12 35.81 -4.95 -23.88
C SER A 12 35.56 -6.35 -23.32
N GLN A 13 35.36 -6.49 -22.00
CA GLN A 13 34.96 -7.76 -21.39
C GLN A 13 33.51 -8.16 -21.75
N ARG A 14 32.71 -7.21 -22.25
CA ARG A 14 31.34 -7.44 -22.76
C ARG A 14 31.33 -7.67 -24.28
N ASP A 15 32.47 -7.91 -24.91
CA ASP A 15 32.53 -8.12 -26.36
C ASP A 15 31.94 -9.47 -26.73
N PHE A 16 31.14 -9.47 -27.79
CA PHE A 16 30.45 -10.65 -28.26
C PHE A 16 30.30 -10.65 -29.77
N GLN A 17 30.06 -11.85 -30.30
CA GLN A 17 29.72 -12.06 -31.70
C GLN A 17 28.72 -13.21 -31.78
N PHE A 18 27.65 -13.01 -32.55
CA PHE A 18 26.67 -14.06 -32.83
C PHE A 18 26.03 -13.86 -34.19
N THR A 19 25.34 -14.89 -34.67
CA THR A 19 24.50 -14.82 -35.86
C THR A 19 23.05 -15.06 -35.48
N THR A 20 22.13 -14.34 -36.10
CA THR A 20 20.69 -14.50 -35.90
C THR A 20 19.95 -14.32 -37.23
N SER A 21 18.67 -14.65 -37.25
CA SER A 21 17.82 -14.49 -38.43
C SER A 21 16.60 -13.64 -38.07
N LEU A 22 16.44 -12.50 -38.76
CA LEU A 22 15.33 -11.56 -38.56
C LEU A 22 14.71 -11.26 -39.92
N LEU A 23 13.37 -11.28 -39.99
CA LEU A 23 12.61 -11.06 -41.23
C LEU A 23 13.09 -11.92 -42.42
N GLY A 24 13.55 -13.15 -42.14
CA GLY A 24 14.08 -14.08 -43.16
C GLY A 24 15.49 -13.76 -43.66
N GLN A 25 16.18 -12.75 -43.11
CA GLN A 25 17.56 -12.44 -43.44
C GLN A 25 18.54 -12.90 -42.35
N HIS A 26 19.67 -13.47 -42.76
CA HIS A 26 20.77 -13.83 -41.86
C HIS A 26 21.65 -12.62 -41.57
N ILE A 27 21.89 -12.39 -40.28
CA ILE A 27 22.59 -11.22 -39.76
C ILE A 27 23.72 -11.68 -38.84
N GLU A 28 24.90 -11.14 -39.06
CA GLU A 28 26.03 -11.21 -38.16
C GLU A 28 26.11 -9.95 -37.30
N VAL A 29 26.17 -10.17 -36.00
CA VAL A 29 26.21 -9.11 -35.00
C VAL A 29 27.51 -9.22 -34.24
N ARG A 30 28.24 -8.10 -34.12
CA ARG A 30 29.44 -8.00 -33.30
C ARG A 30 29.40 -6.76 -32.43
N ARG A 31 29.81 -6.86 -31.17
CA ARG A 31 30.08 -5.73 -30.29
C ARG A 31 31.57 -5.67 -29.95
N VAL A 32 32.17 -4.49 -30.09
CA VAL A 32 33.59 -4.22 -29.78
C VAL A 32 33.68 -3.06 -28.81
N GLY A 33 34.22 -3.31 -27.62
CA GLY A 33 34.41 -2.35 -26.55
C GLY A 33 35.78 -1.66 -26.64
N THR A 34 35.82 -0.36 -26.36
CA THR A 34 37.05 0.43 -26.37
C THR A 34 37.50 0.87 -24.98
N ASN A 35 36.83 0.40 -23.91
CA ASN A 35 37.20 0.70 -22.52
C ASN A 35 37.29 2.20 -22.22
N GLY A 36 36.41 3.00 -22.83
CA GLY A 36 36.39 4.46 -22.71
C GLY A 36 37.40 5.18 -23.60
N ASP A 37 38.17 4.47 -24.43
CA ASP A 37 39.08 5.09 -25.40
C ASP A 37 38.30 5.55 -26.64
N VAL A 38 38.15 6.86 -26.73
CA VAL A 38 37.48 7.57 -27.82
C VAL A 38 38.29 7.54 -29.12
N ALA A 39 39.62 7.59 -29.04
CA ALA A 39 40.49 7.56 -30.21
C ALA A 39 40.47 6.18 -30.87
N GLN A 40 40.46 5.12 -30.05
CA GLN A 40 40.25 3.75 -30.51
C GLN A 40 38.87 3.57 -31.14
N ALA A 41 37.80 4.13 -30.55
CA ALA A 41 36.46 4.08 -31.14
C ALA A 41 36.44 4.74 -32.53
N ALA A 42 37.04 5.92 -32.68
CA ALA A 42 37.16 6.59 -33.97
C ALA A 42 37.97 5.77 -35.00
N ALA A 43 39.02 5.08 -34.56
CA ALA A 43 39.82 4.21 -35.43
C ALA A 43 39.02 3.01 -35.94
N LEU A 44 38.26 2.36 -35.05
CA LEU A 44 37.39 1.24 -35.41
C LEU A 44 36.27 1.67 -36.35
N VAL A 45 35.65 2.85 -36.15
CA VAL A 45 34.61 3.36 -37.07
C VAL A 45 35.18 3.52 -38.48
N ARG A 46 36.39 4.08 -38.62
CA ARG A 46 37.08 4.19 -39.92
C ARG A 46 37.49 2.85 -40.50
N GLU A 47 37.89 1.90 -39.65
CA GLU A 47 38.28 0.56 -40.08
C GLU A 47 37.10 -0.19 -40.69
N TYR A 48 35.94 -0.16 -40.03
CA TYR A 48 34.74 -0.87 -40.49
C TYR A 48 33.96 -0.13 -41.59
N ASP A 49 34.31 1.12 -41.90
CA ASP A 49 33.67 1.90 -42.97
C ASP A 49 33.83 1.23 -44.34
N GLY A 50 32.69 0.89 -44.96
CA GLY A 50 32.62 0.14 -46.21
C GLY A 50 32.81 -1.38 -46.08
N GLN A 51 33.02 -1.92 -44.87
CA GLN A 51 33.17 -3.37 -44.63
C GLN A 51 31.90 -4.03 -44.05
N VAL A 52 31.03 -3.23 -43.44
CA VAL A 52 29.79 -3.68 -42.78
C VAL A 52 28.60 -2.87 -43.26
N ASP A 53 27.40 -3.42 -43.09
CA ASP A 53 26.13 -2.81 -43.55
C ASP A 53 25.68 -1.65 -42.64
N ALA A 54 26.02 -1.69 -41.34
CA ALA A 54 25.75 -0.60 -40.40
C ALA A 54 26.69 -0.62 -39.18
N ILE A 55 26.95 0.55 -38.62
CA ILE A 55 27.74 0.75 -37.39
C ILE A 55 26.87 1.38 -36.31
N GLY A 56 26.78 0.74 -35.14
CA GLY A 56 26.18 1.31 -33.93
C GLY A 56 27.25 1.95 -33.03
N LEU A 57 26.92 3.08 -32.41
CA LEU A 57 27.78 3.77 -31.43
C LEU A 57 27.26 3.55 -30.01
N GLY A 58 27.81 2.55 -29.31
CA GLY A 58 27.38 2.19 -27.95
C GLY A 58 27.98 3.11 -26.88
N GLY A 59 27.14 3.71 -26.03
CA GLY A 59 27.61 4.59 -24.95
C GLY A 59 28.20 5.93 -25.44
N LEU A 60 27.96 6.28 -26.71
CA LEU A 60 28.33 7.55 -27.34
C LEU A 60 27.07 8.23 -27.84
N ILE A 61 26.71 9.35 -27.22
CA ILE A 61 25.55 10.16 -27.56
C ILE A 61 26.06 11.44 -28.24
N PRO A 62 25.93 11.56 -29.58
CA PRO A 62 26.34 12.75 -30.32
C PRO A 62 25.55 13.99 -29.94
N VAL A 63 24.26 13.84 -29.61
CA VAL A 63 23.38 14.96 -29.24
C VAL A 63 22.49 14.56 -28.06
N PHE A 64 22.70 15.20 -26.91
CA PHE A 64 21.79 15.04 -25.77
C PHE A 64 20.49 15.81 -26.03
N ARG A 65 19.35 15.14 -25.92
CA ARG A 65 18.02 15.72 -26.16
C ARG A 65 17.23 15.76 -24.86
N VAL A 66 17.01 16.97 -24.33
CA VAL A 66 16.26 17.18 -23.08
C VAL A 66 15.17 18.20 -23.33
N GLY A 67 13.91 17.74 -23.34
CA GLY A 67 12.78 18.56 -23.74
C GLY A 67 12.93 19.02 -25.19
N ALA A 68 12.80 20.33 -25.42
CA ALA A 68 13.04 20.93 -26.74
C ALA A 68 14.53 21.27 -27.00
N ALA A 69 15.39 21.15 -25.99
CA ALA A 69 16.79 21.55 -26.08
C ALA A 69 17.67 20.42 -26.61
N HIS A 70 18.68 20.82 -27.40
CA HIS A 70 19.64 19.93 -28.04
C HIS A 70 21.05 20.38 -27.68
N TYR A 71 21.85 19.47 -27.15
CA TYR A 71 23.24 19.74 -26.73
C TYR A 71 24.19 18.85 -27.53
N PRO A 72 24.76 19.34 -28.64
CA PRO A 72 25.71 18.57 -29.44
C PRO A 72 27.03 18.39 -28.68
N HIS A 73 27.55 17.16 -28.68
CA HIS A 73 28.87 16.85 -28.14
C HIS A 73 29.88 16.71 -29.27
N ASN A 74 30.84 17.64 -29.33
CA ASN A 74 31.76 17.76 -30.47
C ASN A 74 32.59 16.48 -30.73
N GLU A 75 33.08 15.84 -29.67
CA GLU A 75 33.91 14.63 -29.80
C GLU A 75 33.11 13.43 -30.35
N ALA A 76 31.91 13.18 -29.83
CA ALA A 76 31.01 12.13 -30.31
C ALA A 76 30.53 12.38 -31.74
N LEU A 77 30.21 13.62 -32.11
CA LEU A 77 29.87 13.99 -33.49
C LEU A 77 31.01 13.69 -34.47
N ARG A 78 32.25 14.03 -34.11
CA ARG A 78 33.43 13.75 -34.96
C ARG A 78 33.62 12.26 -35.21
N ILE A 79 33.39 11.42 -34.20
CA ILE A 79 33.44 9.96 -34.33
C ILE A 79 32.34 9.48 -35.27
N ALA A 80 31.10 9.93 -35.04
CA ALA A 80 29.97 9.54 -35.88
C ALA A 80 30.18 9.90 -37.35
N THR A 81 30.75 11.07 -37.64
CA THR A 81 31.05 11.52 -39.02
C THR A 81 32.32 10.92 -39.62
N SER A 82 33.02 10.02 -38.92
CA SER A 82 34.28 9.46 -39.40
C SER A 82 34.12 8.32 -40.42
N ALA A 83 32.93 7.72 -40.50
CA ALA A 83 32.54 6.84 -41.60
C ALA A 83 31.87 7.66 -42.71
N GLN A 84 32.22 7.39 -43.97
CA GLN A 84 31.65 8.07 -45.13
C GLN A 84 30.75 7.16 -45.97
N ARG A 85 30.93 5.83 -45.91
CA ARG A 85 30.21 4.87 -46.74
C ARG A 85 29.15 4.10 -45.95
N THR A 86 29.51 3.60 -44.78
CA THR A 86 28.64 2.80 -43.93
C THR A 86 27.78 3.71 -43.05
N PRO A 87 26.46 3.47 -42.94
CA PRO A 87 25.60 4.25 -42.06
C PRO A 87 25.98 4.05 -40.58
N VAL A 88 26.02 5.15 -39.84
CA VAL A 88 26.34 5.19 -38.41
C VAL A 88 25.15 5.68 -37.62
N VAL A 89 24.78 4.95 -36.57
CA VAL A 89 23.64 5.24 -35.70
C VAL A 89 24.03 5.18 -34.22
N ASP A 90 23.28 5.88 -33.36
CA ASP A 90 23.55 5.99 -31.92
C ASP A 90 22.48 5.33 -31.04
N GLY A 91 21.43 4.75 -31.64
CA GLY A 91 20.34 4.09 -30.92
C GLY A 91 19.26 5.05 -30.40
N SER A 92 19.45 6.36 -30.54
CA SER A 92 18.55 7.36 -29.94
C SER A 92 17.13 7.32 -30.52
N GLY A 93 16.99 6.89 -31.79
CA GLY A 93 15.70 6.75 -32.45
C GLY A 93 14.86 5.61 -31.86
N PHE A 94 15.49 4.44 -31.65
CA PHE A 94 14.82 3.29 -31.01
C PHE A 94 14.58 3.53 -29.53
N GLN A 95 15.57 4.11 -28.85
CA GLN A 95 15.57 4.27 -27.42
C GLN A 95 14.34 5.04 -26.94
N ALA A 96 14.04 6.21 -27.53
CA ALA A 96 12.91 7.01 -27.11
C ALA A 96 11.55 6.32 -27.28
N THR A 97 11.42 5.50 -28.32
CA THR A 97 10.18 4.77 -28.65
C THR A 97 10.01 3.54 -27.77
N LEU A 98 11.05 2.71 -27.66
CA LEU A 98 11.04 1.49 -26.85
C LEU A 98 10.91 1.80 -25.35
N GLU A 99 11.58 2.84 -24.83
CA GLU A 99 11.48 3.23 -23.42
C GLU A 99 10.04 3.58 -23.03
N ARG A 100 9.36 4.42 -23.82
CA ARG A 100 7.96 4.80 -23.58
C ARG A 100 7.04 3.58 -23.61
N TRP A 101 7.25 2.72 -24.58
CA TRP A 101 6.44 1.52 -24.76
C TRP A 101 6.66 0.48 -23.66
N ALA A 102 7.91 0.27 -23.26
CA ALA A 102 8.28 -0.66 -22.21
C ALA A 102 7.68 -0.31 -20.85
N VAL A 103 7.66 0.98 -20.49
CA VAL A 103 6.94 1.43 -19.29
C VAL A 103 5.46 1.12 -19.38
N GLN A 104 4.81 1.38 -20.52
CA GLN A 104 3.38 1.09 -20.69
C GLN A 104 3.07 -0.41 -20.58
N GLN A 105 3.88 -1.26 -21.22
CA GLN A 105 3.69 -2.71 -21.15
C GLN A 105 3.97 -3.26 -19.75
N ALA A 106 5.03 -2.82 -19.10
CA ALA A 106 5.32 -3.20 -17.71
C ALA A 106 4.16 -2.88 -16.77
N ASN A 107 3.57 -1.68 -16.91
CA ASN A 107 2.39 -1.31 -16.13
C ASN A 107 1.12 -2.08 -16.55
N ARG A 108 1.03 -2.58 -17.78
CA ARG A 108 -0.08 -3.45 -18.22
C ARG A 108 0.02 -4.85 -17.61
N VAL A 109 1.22 -5.43 -17.59
CA VAL A 109 1.50 -6.74 -16.98
C VAL A 109 1.32 -6.67 -15.46
N GLN A 110 1.78 -5.58 -14.83
CA GLN A 110 1.63 -5.35 -13.40
C GLN A 110 1.01 -3.96 -13.15
N PRO A 111 -0.34 -3.86 -13.13
CA PRO A 111 -1.05 -2.61 -12.88
C PRO A 111 -0.60 -1.91 -11.60
N GLY A 112 -0.25 -0.62 -11.71
CA GLY A 112 0.13 0.20 -10.57
C GLY A 112 1.59 0.08 -10.15
N MET A 113 2.42 -0.66 -10.89
CA MET A 113 3.85 -0.84 -10.61
C MET A 113 4.58 0.48 -10.31
N PHE A 114 4.28 1.55 -11.05
CA PHE A 114 4.97 2.85 -10.92
C PHE A 114 4.26 3.85 -9.99
N ARG A 115 3.00 3.61 -9.62
CA ARG A 115 2.20 4.59 -8.87
C ARG A 115 2.59 4.59 -7.40
N PHE A 116 2.82 5.78 -6.85
CA PHE A 116 3.23 6.00 -5.45
C PHE A 116 4.51 5.26 -5.06
N ARG A 117 5.33 4.87 -6.05
CA ARG A 117 6.66 4.28 -5.83
C ARG A 117 7.74 5.35 -5.83
N ARG A 118 8.82 5.05 -5.13
CA ARG A 118 10.06 5.84 -5.15
C ARG A 118 10.90 5.34 -6.32
N ILE A 119 11.03 6.16 -7.34
CA ILE A 119 11.69 5.80 -8.60
C ILE A 119 12.95 6.64 -8.73
N LEU A 120 14.10 5.96 -8.82
CA LEU A 120 15.39 6.59 -9.05
C LEU A 120 15.81 6.35 -10.49
N LEU A 121 16.08 7.43 -11.22
CA LEU A 121 16.78 7.38 -12.49
C LEU A 121 18.27 7.68 -12.27
N THR A 122 19.15 6.82 -12.77
CA THR A 122 20.60 7.03 -12.66
C THR A 122 21.07 8.21 -13.50
N SER A 123 20.51 8.37 -14.70
CA SER A 123 20.66 9.56 -15.56
C SER A 123 19.36 9.85 -16.28
N GLY A 124 18.67 10.93 -15.91
CA GLY A 124 17.48 11.41 -16.60
C GLY A 124 17.79 12.12 -17.90
N VAL A 125 18.97 12.72 -18.03
CA VAL A 125 19.44 13.37 -19.26
C VAL A 125 19.62 12.34 -20.38
N GLU A 126 20.23 11.20 -20.08
CA GLU A 126 20.43 10.12 -21.07
C GLU A 126 19.14 9.34 -21.36
N ARG A 127 18.26 9.25 -20.37
CA ARG A 127 17.02 8.47 -20.42
C ARG A 127 15.79 9.38 -20.32
N TYR A 128 15.78 10.48 -21.08
CA TYR A 128 14.75 11.52 -20.95
C TYR A 128 13.35 11.03 -21.35
N ALA A 129 13.23 10.22 -22.40
CA ALA A 129 11.94 9.65 -22.82
C ALA A 129 11.38 8.68 -21.77
N LEU A 130 12.23 7.83 -21.20
CA LEU A 130 11.89 6.98 -20.05
C LEU A 130 11.46 7.80 -18.83
N ALA A 131 12.18 8.88 -18.52
CA ALA A 131 11.82 9.81 -17.45
C ALA A 131 10.43 10.39 -17.66
N GLN A 132 10.13 10.89 -18.86
CA GLN A 132 8.82 11.41 -19.20
C GLN A 132 7.72 10.36 -19.09
N ALA A 133 7.98 9.14 -19.55
CA ALA A 133 7.02 8.03 -19.46
C ALA A 133 6.71 7.70 -17.99
N LEU A 134 7.73 7.62 -17.13
CA LEU A 134 7.58 7.33 -15.71
C LEU A 134 6.89 8.47 -14.95
N ALA A 135 7.13 9.73 -15.34
CA ALA A 135 6.50 10.91 -14.75
C ALA A 135 4.98 10.99 -14.94
N GLN A 136 4.42 10.21 -15.86
CA GLN A 136 2.97 10.10 -16.07
C GLN A 136 2.29 9.27 -14.96
N TYR A 137 3.07 8.49 -14.21
CA TYR A 137 2.60 7.71 -13.08
C TYR A 137 2.88 8.51 -11.80
N ASP A 138 1.91 8.56 -10.87
CA ASP A 138 1.97 9.33 -9.62
C ASP A 138 3.06 8.82 -8.62
N GLY A 139 4.29 8.58 -9.07
CA GLY A 139 5.45 8.17 -8.29
C GLY A 139 6.30 9.37 -7.85
N GLU A 140 7.13 9.16 -6.82
CA GLU A 140 8.15 10.13 -6.42
C GLU A 140 9.40 9.87 -7.26
N LEU A 141 9.73 10.79 -8.18
CA LEU A 141 10.93 10.68 -9.01
C LEU A 141 12.13 11.34 -8.34
N ARG A 142 13.32 10.75 -8.52
CA ARG A 142 14.62 11.39 -8.27
C ARG A 142 15.59 11.08 -9.40
N PHE A 143 16.41 12.06 -9.74
CA PHE A 143 17.36 12.00 -10.83
C PHE A 143 18.79 12.13 -10.28
N ALA A 144 19.62 11.11 -10.43
CA ALA A 144 20.97 11.10 -9.87
C ALA A 144 21.98 11.93 -10.71
N ASP A 145 21.54 12.57 -11.80
CA ASP A 145 22.37 13.29 -12.75
C ASP A 145 23.40 14.24 -12.12
N PRO A 146 23.08 15.11 -11.13
CA PRO A 146 24.10 15.98 -10.53
C PRO A 146 25.21 15.20 -9.81
N LEU A 147 24.85 14.09 -9.16
CA LEU A 147 25.79 13.24 -8.44
C LEU A 147 26.67 12.45 -9.40
N VAL A 148 26.08 11.98 -10.49
CA VAL A 148 26.74 11.16 -11.49
C VAL A 148 27.65 11.98 -12.38
N HIS A 149 27.20 13.14 -12.87
CA HIS A 149 27.98 13.98 -13.79
C HIS A 149 28.99 14.90 -13.09
N ILE A 150 28.63 15.49 -11.94
CA ILE A 150 29.44 16.52 -11.27
C ILE A 150 30.17 15.96 -10.05
N GLY A 151 29.66 14.88 -9.45
CA GLY A 151 30.34 14.18 -8.36
C GLY A 151 30.24 14.84 -6.98
N LEU A 152 29.39 15.85 -6.81
CA LEU A 152 29.25 16.63 -5.56
C LEU A 152 28.01 16.17 -4.76
N PRO A 153 28.18 15.49 -3.60
CA PRO A 153 27.10 14.83 -2.87
C PRO A 153 26.08 15.76 -2.20
N PHE A 154 26.42 17.05 -2.05
CA PHE A 154 25.57 18.04 -1.38
C PHE A 154 24.58 18.74 -2.32
N LEU A 155 24.69 18.55 -3.64
CA LEU A 155 23.78 19.19 -4.58
C LEU A 155 22.39 18.54 -4.50
N PRO A 156 21.31 19.36 -4.49
CA PRO A 156 19.96 18.82 -4.51
C PRO A 156 19.71 18.12 -5.85
N VAL A 157 19.22 16.88 -5.77
CA VAL A 157 18.82 16.13 -6.97
C VAL A 157 17.48 16.62 -7.50
N PRO A 158 17.29 16.69 -8.83
CA PRO A 158 15.99 16.96 -9.43
C PRO A 158 14.96 15.91 -8.99
N LYS A 159 13.71 16.35 -8.83
CA LYS A 159 12.57 15.52 -8.41
C LYS A 159 11.39 15.57 -9.38
N SER A 160 11.54 16.28 -10.51
CA SER A 160 10.54 16.39 -11.56
C SER A 160 11.20 16.65 -12.91
N ILE A 161 10.46 16.40 -13.99
CA ILE A 161 10.93 16.66 -15.36
C ILE A 161 11.36 18.12 -15.54
N LYS A 162 10.60 19.08 -15.00
CA LYS A 162 10.96 20.51 -15.07
C LYS A 162 12.28 20.82 -14.36
N GLN A 163 12.54 20.17 -13.22
CA GLN A 163 13.81 20.35 -12.51
C GLN A 163 14.97 19.67 -13.23
N LEU A 164 14.73 18.54 -13.88
CA LEU A 164 15.72 17.86 -14.73
C LEU A 164 16.08 18.74 -15.94
N GLU A 165 15.09 19.34 -16.60
CA GLU A 165 15.30 20.29 -17.70
C GLU A 165 16.10 21.51 -17.26
N LEU A 166 15.80 22.07 -16.09
CA LEU A 166 16.58 23.19 -15.52
C LEU A 166 18.02 22.78 -15.25
N TYR A 167 18.24 21.59 -14.67
CA TYR A 167 19.57 21.05 -14.46
C TYR A 167 20.32 20.88 -15.80
N ALA A 168 19.68 20.27 -16.80
CA ALA A 168 20.25 20.09 -18.13
C ALA A 168 20.63 21.43 -18.77
N ALA A 169 19.75 22.44 -18.70
CA ALA A 169 19.98 23.77 -19.26
C ALA A 169 21.16 24.51 -18.64
N THR A 170 21.52 24.19 -17.41
CA THR A 170 22.63 24.83 -16.68
C THR A 170 23.93 24.00 -16.74
N ALA A 171 23.83 22.67 -16.72
CA ALA A 171 24.99 21.79 -16.69
C ALA A 171 25.49 21.38 -18.09
N LEU A 172 24.60 21.03 -19.03
CA LEU A 172 24.99 20.49 -20.34
C LEU A 172 25.77 21.45 -21.24
N PRO A 173 25.55 22.77 -21.24
CA PRO A 173 26.40 23.69 -22.01
C PRO A 173 27.89 23.60 -21.65
N ILE A 174 28.20 23.21 -20.41
CA ILE A 174 29.57 23.02 -19.93
C ILE A 174 30.00 21.56 -20.13
N LEU A 175 29.17 20.61 -19.70
CA LEU A 175 29.50 19.19 -19.75
C LEU A 175 29.73 18.70 -21.19
N ALA A 176 28.97 19.19 -22.18
CA ALA A 176 29.12 18.82 -23.59
C ALA A 176 30.43 19.31 -24.23
N LEU A 177 31.20 20.18 -23.54
CA LEU A 177 32.52 20.63 -23.96
C LEU A 177 33.66 19.82 -23.34
N LEU A 178 33.37 19.00 -22.32
CA LEU A 178 34.36 18.16 -21.66
C LEU A 178 34.69 16.92 -22.52
N PRO A 179 35.86 16.28 -22.33
CA PRO A 179 36.14 15.01 -22.97
C PRO A 179 35.11 13.95 -22.58
N TYR A 180 34.63 13.15 -23.54
CA TYR A 180 33.52 12.22 -23.34
C TYR A 180 33.79 11.18 -22.24
N LYS A 181 35.06 10.82 -22.04
CA LYS A 181 35.53 9.94 -20.94
C LYS A 181 35.16 10.42 -19.53
N VAL A 182 34.90 11.72 -19.35
CA VAL A 182 34.49 12.32 -18.06
C VAL A 182 33.00 12.15 -17.82
N LEU A 183 32.21 12.00 -18.88
CA LEU A 183 30.75 11.82 -18.82
C LEU A 183 30.38 10.34 -18.69
N HIS A 184 31.17 9.45 -19.31
CA HIS A 184 30.90 8.01 -19.33
C HIS A 184 31.53 7.28 -18.13
N PRO A 185 30.77 6.41 -17.41
CA PRO A 185 31.20 5.80 -16.16
C PRO A 185 32.40 4.87 -16.31
N VAL A 186 32.58 4.25 -17.49
CA VAL A 186 33.74 3.38 -17.79
C VAL A 186 35.02 4.18 -17.99
N GLY A 187 34.95 5.43 -18.48
CA GLY A 187 36.11 6.31 -18.67
C GLY A 187 36.65 6.92 -17.37
N LEU A 188 35.88 6.82 -16.29
CA LEU A 188 36.18 7.38 -14.97
C LEU A 188 36.89 6.40 -14.00
N GLY A 189 37.29 5.19 -14.45
CA GLY A 189 38.04 4.22 -13.65
C GLY A 189 37.33 2.87 -13.42
N ARG A 190 38.00 1.96 -12.69
CA ARG A 190 37.61 0.54 -12.51
C ARG A 190 36.17 0.35 -12.02
N GLU A 191 35.58 -0.78 -12.45
CA GLU A 191 34.39 -1.39 -11.85
C GLU A 191 34.55 -1.44 -10.31
N GLY A 192 33.85 -0.58 -9.59
CA GLY A 192 33.96 -0.41 -8.14
C GLY A 192 32.75 0.31 -7.58
N GLN A 193 32.50 0.11 -6.28
CA GLN A 193 31.35 0.68 -5.56
C GLN A 193 31.62 2.13 -5.16
N ASP A 194 30.83 3.04 -5.70
CA ASP A 194 30.83 4.46 -5.36
C ASP A 194 29.63 4.79 -4.47
N THR A 195 29.91 5.13 -3.21
CA THR A 195 28.88 5.30 -2.18
C THR A 195 28.16 6.65 -2.25
N ARG A 196 28.57 7.58 -3.14
CA ARG A 196 28.01 8.94 -3.19
C ARG A 196 26.51 8.99 -3.48
N ALA A 197 25.98 8.00 -4.23
CA ALA A 197 24.56 7.91 -4.54
C ALA A 197 23.82 6.85 -3.70
N GLU A 198 24.50 6.16 -2.78
CA GLU A 198 23.95 5.01 -2.04
C GLU A 198 22.63 5.33 -1.33
N ALA A 199 22.54 6.53 -0.72
CA ALA A 199 21.32 6.97 -0.05
C ALA A 199 20.10 7.03 -0.98
N LEU A 200 20.30 7.39 -2.26
CA LEU A 200 19.23 7.40 -3.27
C LEU A 200 18.83 5.97 -3.65
N PHE A 201 19.80 5.08 -3.87
CA PHE A 201 19.53 3.68 -4.19
C PHE A 201 18.79 2.98 -3.05
N ARG A 202 19.16 3.23 -1.78
CA ARG A 202 18.44 2.72 -0.61
C ARG A 202 17.03 3.27 -0.52
N TRP A 203 16.83 4.56 -0.82
CA TRP A 203 15.52 5.21 -0.85
C TRP A 203 14.61 4.66 -1.96
N ALA A 204 15.15 4.22 -3.10
CA ALA A 204 14.36 3.78 -4.25
C ALA A 204 13.69 2.41 -4.05
N ASP A 205 12.45 2.28 -4.53
CA ASP A 205 11.77 0.99 -4.74
C ASP A 205 12.05 0.45 -6.16
N ILE A 206 12.19 1.37 -7.13
CA ILE A 206 12.47 1.09 -8.53
C ILE A 206 13.73 1.87 -8.94
N ILE A 207 14.71 1.18 -9.51
CA ILE A 207 15.95 1.77 -10.04
C ILE A 207 15.92 1.64 -11.55
N VAL A 208 16.20 2.74 -12.25
CA VAL A 208 16.03 2.86 -13.69
C VAL A 208 17.29 3.47 -14.30
N GLY A 209 17.80 2.85 -15.36
CA GLY A 209 18.84 3.45 -16.21
C GLY A 209 19.86 2.44 -16.73
N ASP A 210 20.96 2.96 -17.26
CA ASP A 210 22.04 2.16 -17.81
C ASP A 210 22.74 1.32 -16.73
N PHE A 211 23.00 0.06 -17.04
CA PHE A 211 23.54 -0.89 -16.10
C PHE A 211 24.94 -0.51 -15.57
N ALA A 212 25.75 0.20 -16.35
CA ALA A 212 27.06 0.66 -15.90
C ALA A 212 26.96 1.63 -14.71
N TYR A 213 25.95 2.51 -14.70
CA TYR A 213 25.68 3.36 -13.55
C TYR A 213 25.11 2.58 -12.37
N ILE A 214 24.20 1.63 -12.63
CA ILE A 214 23.65 0.78 -11.58
C ILE A 214 24.78 0.00 -10.90
N ARG A 215 25.62 -0.71 -11.65
CA ARG A 215 26.73 -1.50 -11.11
C ARG A 215 27.72 -0.67 -10.29
N ARG A 216 28.00 0.57 -10.72
CA ARG A 216 28.93 1.48 -10.04
C ARG A 216 28.38 2.05 -8.74
N PHE A 217 27.12 2.49 -8.74
CA PHE A 217 26.55 3.27 -7.64
C PHE A 217 25.56 2.51 -6.74
N ALA A 218 25.09 1.33 -7.19
CA ALA A 218 24.17 0.52 -6.40
C ALA A 218 24.88 -0.14 -5.21
N PRO A 219 24.24 -0.14 -4.02
CA PRO A 219 24.75 -0.88 -2.88
C PRO A 219 24.71 -2.41 -3.12
N PRO A 220 25.46 -3.21 -2.34
CA PRO A 220 25.39 -4.67 -2.39
C PRO A 220 23.99 -5.23 -2.12
N ASN A 221 23.17 -4.54 -1.32
CA ASN A 221 21.83 -4.98 -0.98
C ASN A 221 20.78 -4.25 -1.83
N LEU A 222 20.14 -5.00 -2.72
CA LEU A 222 19.03 -4.59 -3.58
C LEU A 222 17.73 -5.35 -3.26
N GLN A 223 17.60 -5.88 -2.04
CA GLN A 223 16.47 -6.70 -1.62
C GLN A 223 15.12 -6.03 -1.95
N GLY A 224 14.28 -6.75 -2.72
CA GLY A 224 12.91 -6.32 -3.04
C GLY A 224 12.81 -5.17 -4.04
N LYS A 225 13.92 -4.77 -4.68
CA LYS A 225 13.93 -3.66 -5.65
C LYS A 225 13.59 -4.15 -7.06
N THR A 226 12.90 -3.30 -7.81
CA THR A 226 12.71 -3.51 -9.26
C THR A 226 13.79 -2.76 -10.03
N ILE A 227 14.43 -3.43 -10.99
CA ILE A 227 15.46 -2.87 -11.86
C ILE A 227 14.91 -2.76 -13.27
N ILE A 228 15.07 -1.58 -13.86
CA ILE A 228 14.68 -1.29 -15.24
C ILE A 228 15.93 -0.84 -15.98
N THR A 229 16.37 -1.65 -16.93
CA THR A 229 17.60 -1.43 -17.68
C THR A 229 17.47 -2.05 -19.07
N ASP A 230 18.36 -1.72 -19.99
CA ASP A 230 18.22 -2.04 -21.42
C ASP A 230 18.88 -3.36 -21.81
N ASP A 231 20.18 -3.54 -21.54
CA ASP A 231 20.98 -4.61 -22.13
C ASP A 231 21.83 -5.46 -21.14
N PRO A 232 21.26 -5.93 -20.01
CA PRO A 232 22.05 -6.64 -19.00
C PRO A 232 22.53 -7.99 -19.55
N SER A 233 23.82 -8.29 -19.39
CA SER A 233 24.38 -9.62 -19.70
C SER A 233 23.91 -10.67 -18.69
N LEU A 234 24.03 -11.96 -19.03
CA LEU A 234 23.62 -13.05 -18.12
C LEU A 234 24.31 -12.99 -16.76
N ILE A 235 25.62 -12.68 -16.74
CA ILE A 235 26.41 -12.51 -15.51
C ILE A 235 25.85 -11.36 -14.65
N GLU A 236 25.41 -10.29 -15.28
CA GLU A 236 24.85 -9.11 -14.60
C GLU A 236 23.45 -9.39 -14.05
N ILE A 237 22.66 -10.20 -14.74
CA ILE A 237 21.37 -10.69 -14.23
C ILE A 237 21.58 -11.56 -12.98
N ASP A 238 22.61 -12.39 -12.98
CA ASP A 238 22.96 -13.22 -11.82
C ASP A 238 23.45 -12.37 -10.64
N ASP A 239 24.30 -11.36 -10.88
CA ASP A 239 24.71 -10.37 -9.86
C ASP A 239 23.50 -9.64 -9.26
N LEU A 240 22.55 -9.19 -10.07
CA LEU A 240 21.32 -8.56 -9.57
C LEU A 240 20.51 -9.52 -8.69
N ARG A 241 20.42 -10.81 -9.08
CA ARG A 241 19.72 -11.83 -8.31
C ARG A 241 20.39 -12.08 -6.96
N GLU A 242 21.72 -12.22 -6.94
CA GLU A 242 22.51 -12.42 -5.73
C GLU A 242 22.40 -11.23 -4.76
N ARG A 243 22.29 -10.01 -5.30
CA ARG A 243 22.06 -8.78 -4.51
C ARG A 243 20.61 -8.64 -4.02
N GLY A 244 19.70 -9.55 -4.39
CA GLY A 244 18.31 -9.57 -3.92
C GLY A 244 17.32 -8.74 -4.74
N ALA A 245 17.68 -8.30 -5.95
CA ALA A 245 16.74 -7.63 -6.85
C ALA A 245 15.56 -8.56 -7.17
N GLN A 246 14.34 -8.03 -7.13
CA GLN A 246 13.12 -8.82 -7.23
C GLN A 246 12.64 -9.00 -8.67
N THR A 247 12.60 -7.89 -9.41
CA THR A 247 12.05 -7.85 -10.77
C THR A 247 13.03 -7.13 -11.66
N LEU A 248 13.31 -7.72 -12.82
CA LEU A 248 14.09 -7.12 -13.89
C LEU A 248 13.17 -6.86 -15.08
N ILE A 249 13.14 -5.62 -15.55
CA ILE A 249 12.40 -5.23 -16.74
C ILE A 249 13.43 -4.80 -17.77
N THR A 250 13.51 -5.55 -18.86
CA THR A 250 14.39 -5.20 -19.97
C THR A 250 13.60 -4.52 -21.08
N MET A 251 14.16 -3.44 -21.60
CA MET A 251 13.52 -2.62 -22.65
C MET A 251 13.69 -3.24 -24.05
N THR A 252 14.58 -4.22 -24.19
CA THR A 252 15.01 -4.79 -25.47
C THR A 252 14.54 -6.25 -25.61
N PRO A 253 14.25 -6.70 -26.85
CA PRO A 253 13.81 -8.06 -27.13
C PRO A 253 14.97 -9.05 -27.04
N ALA A 254 14.66 -10.32 -26.78
CA ALA A 254 15.64 -11.40 -26.84
C ALA A 254 16.07 -11.68 -28.30
N LEU A 255 17.31 -11.37 -28.70
CA LEU A 255 17.79 -11.60 -30.07
C LEU A 255 18.45 -12.96 -30.30
N SER A 256 19.01 -13.57 -29.25
CA SER A 256 19.63 -14.89 -29.30
C SER A 256 19.59 -15.55 -27.93
N GLU A 257 19.77 -16.88 -27.88
CA GLU A 257 19.83 -17.60 -26.60
C GLU A 257 21.09 -17.25 -25.79
N SER A 258 22.22 -17.00 -26.47
CA SER A 258 23.49 -16.67 -25.81
C SER A 258 23.57 -15.20 -25.37
N HIS A 259 22.96 -14.30 -26.13
CA HIS A 259 22.92 -12.87 -25.87
C HIS A 259 21.47 -12.39 -26.09
N PRO A 260 20.61 -12.54 -25.07
CA PRO A 260 19.22 -12.16 -25.20
C PRO A 260 19.10 -10.65 -25.38
N PHE A 261 19.71 -9.84 -24.51
CA PHE A 261 19.55 -8.39 -24.53
C PHE A 261 20.74 -7.71 -25.17
N VAL A 262 20.47 -6.75 -26.06
CA VAL A 262 21.48 -5.94 -26.74
C VAL A 262 21.11 -4.47 -26.68
N ALA A 263 22.10 -3.58 -26.73
CA ALA A 263 21.90 -2.14 -26.67
C ALA A 263 21.11 -1.58 -27.87
N THR A 264 20.50 -0.41 -27.68
CA THR A 264 19.63 0.23 -28.68
C THR A 264 20.37 0.69 -29.93
N ASP A 265 21.65 1.02 -29.84
CA ASP A 265 22.49 1.36 -31.00
C ASP A 265 22.60 0.18 -31.98
N LEU A 266 22.70 -1.03 -31.44
CA LEU A 266 22.75 -2.24 -32.25
C LEU A 266 21.39 -2.56 -32.86
N LEU A 267 20.29 -2.39 -32.11
CA LEU A 267 18.93 -2.59 -32.64
C LEU A 267 18.64 -1.62 -33.80
N GLU A 268 19.07 -0.37 -33.66
CA GLU A 268 18.96 0.63 -34.72
C GLU A 268 19.81 0.27 -35.93
N ALA A 269 21.04 -0.19 -35.72
CA ALA A 269 21.92 -0.62 -36.81
C ALA A 269 21.35 -1.83 -37.57
N ILE A 270 20.70 -2.76 -36.86
CA ILE A 270 19.94 -3.87 -37.47
C ILE A 270 18.80 -3.35 -38.34
N ALA A 271 17.98 -2.44 -37.82
CA ALA A 271 16.88 -1.89 -38.59
C ALA A 271 17.37 -1.18 -39.86
N VAL A 272 18.40 -0.33 -39.75
CA VAL A 272 18.99 0.36 -40.92
C VAL A 272 19.53 -0.62 -41.95
N ALA A 273 20.26 -1.65 -41.52
CA ALA A 273 20.82 -2.65 -42.43
C ALA A 273 19.76 -3.48 -43.17
N LEU A 274 18.60 -3.73 -42.53
CA LEU A 274 17.51 -4.54 -43.07
C LEU A 274 16.49 -3.74 -43.89
N MET A 275 16.19 -2.51 -43.47
CA MET A 275 15.21 -1.66 -44.14
C MET A 275 15.75 -1.11 -45.46
N GLU A 276 17.08 -1.05 -45.62
CA GLU A 276 17.75 -0.38 -46.73
C GLU A 276 17.31 1.09 -46.91
N SER A 277 16.63 1.63 -45.88
CA SER A 277 16.48 3.06 -45.66
C SER A 277 17.88 3.63 -45.48
N GLY A 278 18.15 4.83 -45.99
CA GLY A 278 19.44 5.50 -45.80
C GLY A 278 19.83 5.68 -44.32
N SER A 279 20.85 6.51 -44.06
CA SER A 279 21.56 6.57 -42.78
C SER A 279 20.73 6.87 -41.53
N HIS A 280 19.49 7.38 -41.66
CA HIS A 280 18.64 7.77 -40.52
C HIS A 280 17.17 7.39 -40.74
N PRO A 281 16.66 6.33 -40.08
CA PRO A 281 15.25 5.96 -40.15
C PRO A 281 14.40 6.96 -39.34
N THR A 282 13.17 7.24 -39.79
CA THR A 282 12.24 8.10 -39.04
C THR A 282 11.59 7.33 -37.87
N GLU A 283 10.99 8.03 -36.90
CA GLU A 283 10.25 7.37 -35.81
C GLU A 283 9.13 6.46 -36.35
N ALA A 284 8.48 6.85 -37.45
CA ALA A 284 7.45 6.05 -38.11
C ALA A 284 8.03 4.76 -38.72
N ASP A 285 9.20 4.85 -39.36
CA ASP A 285 9.92 3.70 -39.92
C ASP A 285 10.30 2.69 -38.83
N LEU A 286 10.80 3.19 -37.70
CA LEU A 286 11.18 2.37 -36.56
C LEU A 286 9.96 1.71 -35.90
N LEU A 287 8.85 2.42 -35.76
CA LEU A 287 7.60 1.86 -35.25
C LEU A 287 7.09 0.72 -36.15
N ALA A 288 7.08 0.92 -37.46
CA ALA A 288 6.69 -0.12 -38.42
C ALA A 288 7.62 -1.35 -38.34
N PHE A 289 8.93 -1.12 -38.17
CA PHE A 289 9.90 -2.19 -37.97
C PHE A 289 9.63 -2.99 -36.69
N ILE A 290 9.42 -2.31 -35.55
CA ILE A 290 9.12 -2.96 -34.25
C ILE A 290 7.89 -3.85 -34.36
N ASP A 291 6.82 -3.36 -35.02
CA ASP A 291 5.57 -4.11 -35.20
C ASP A 291 5.77 -5.35 -36.10
N ASN A 292 6.48 -5.18 -37.23
CA ASN A 292 6.75 -6.26 -38.17
C ASN A 292 7.57 -7.40 -37.54
N VAL A 293 8.56 -7.07 -36.72
CA VAL A 293 9.39 -8.05 -36.02
C VAL A 293 8.71 -8.55 -34.74
N LYS A 294 7.59 -7.95 -34.32
CA LYS A 294 6.85 -8.25 -33.09
C LYS A 294 7.73 -8.20 -31.84
N TRP A 295 8.68 -7.28 -31.81
CA TRP A 295 9.51 -7.05 -30.63
C TRP A 295 8.65 -6.65 -29.46
N GLN A 296 8.92 -7.14 -28.24
CA GLN A 296 8.20 -6.73 -27.03
C GLN A 296 9.18 -6.57 -25.85
N PRO A 297 8.88 -5.69 -24.89
CA PRO A 297 9.61 -5.61 -23.63
C PRO A 297 9.50 -6.93 -22.86
N THR A 298 10.56 -7.31 -22.13
CA THR A 298 10.56 -8.54 -21.33
C THR A 298 10.51 -8.20 -19.84
N VAL A 299 9.51 -8.73 -19.13
CA VAL A 299 9.40 -8.66 -17.66
C VAL A 299 9.85 -10.00 -17.08
N LYS A 300 10.97 -10.00 -16.34
CA LYS A 300 11.53 -11.19 -15.71
C LYS A 300 11.49 -11.06 -14.19
N HIS A 301 10.79 -11.97 -13.52
CA HIS A 301 10.88 -12.09 -12.07
C HIS A 301 12.20 -12.80 -11.72
N LEU A 302 13.07 -12.12 -10.98
CA LEU A 302 14.37 -12.66 -10.56
C LEU A 302 14.27 -13.48 -9.27
N ALA A 303 13.30 -13.15 -8.42
CA ALA A 303 12.94 -13.88 -7.22
C ALA A 303 11.48 -14.38 -7.33
N GLN A 304 11.23 -15.62 -6.89
CA GLN A 304 9.86 -16.06 -6.59
C GLN A 304 9.45 -15.39 -5.29
N GLU A 305 8.49 -14.47 -5.34
CA GLU A 305 7.81 -14.01 -4.12
C GLU A 305 6.38 -14.57 -4.13
N GLU A 306 5.94 -15.10 -2.99
CA GLU A 306 4.52 -15.27 -2.73
C GLU A 306 3.87 -13.89 -2.72
N GLU A 307 2.90 -13.66 -3.61
CA GLU A 307 2.13 -12.42 -3.64
C GLU A 307 1.46 -12.21 -2.26
N LYS A 308 2.01 -11.30 -1.44
CA LYS A 308 1.43 -11.00 -0.13
C LYS A 308 0.03 -10.45 -0.31
N ALA A 309 -0.94 -11.04 0.40
CA ALA A 309 -2.30 -10.53 0.41
C ALA A 309 -2.31 -9.11 0.97
N ARG A 310 -2.83 -8.17 0.18
CA ARG A 310 -2.92 -6.76 0.56
C ARG A 310 -4.36 -6.36 0.84
N PHE A 311 -4.55 -5.65 1.94
CA PHE A 311 -5.81 -4.98 2.27
C PHE A 311 -5.58 -3.49 2.48
N ALA A 312 -6.65 -2.72 2.42
CA ALA A 312 -6.67 -1.31 2.78
C ALA A 312 -7.63 -1.08 3.94
N PHE A 313 -7.36 -0.05 4.74
CA PHE A 313 -8.24 0.33 5.82
C PHE A 313 -8.33 1.85 5.91
N VAL A 314 -9.56 2.35 6.00
CA VAL A 314 -9.85 3.78 6.03
C VAL A 314 -10.09 4.23 7.45
N ILE A 315 -9.29 5.19 7.91
CA ILE A 315 -9.44 5.91 9.17
C ILE A 315 -9.92 7.35 8.94
N HIS A 316 -10.32 8.00 10.02
CA HIS A 316 -10.58 9.43 10.01
C HIS A 316 -10.15 10.05 11.36
N PRO A 317 -9.76 11.34 11.39
CA PRO A 317 -9.41 12.00 12.64
C PRO A 317 -10.65 12.10 13.54
N LEU A 318 -10.59 11.61 14.78
CA LEU A 318 -11.69 11.73 15.76
C LEU A 318 -11.91 13.18 16.20
N SER A 319 -10.86 13.98 16.17
CA SER A 319 -10.89 15.42 16.41
C SER A 319 -9.80 16.14 15.60
N THR A 320 -9.86 17.46 15.54
CA THR A 320 -8.85 18.30 14.88
C THR A 320 -7.44 18.10 15.44
N ARG A 321 -7.30 17.67 16.71
CA ARG A 321 -6.01 17.33 17.32
C ARG A 321 -5.32 16.14 16.64
N PHE A 322 -6.09 15.17 16.13
CA PHE A 322 -5.53 14.02 15.41
C PHE A 322 -4.99 14.39 14.03
N ILE A 323 -5.45 15.49 13.43
CA ILE A 323 -4.91 16.01 12.17
C ILE A 323 -3.45 16.45 12.38
N ALA A 324 -3.16 17.09 13.52
CA ALA A 324 -1.82 17.53 13.87
C ALA A 324 -0.84 16.39 14.22
N LYS A 325 -1.32 15.14 14.41
CA LYS A 325 -0.43 13.98 14.60
C LYS A 325 0.31 13.60 13.32
N HIS A 326 -0.21 13.95 12.15
CA HIS A 326 0.48 13.67 10.90
C HIS A 326 1.76 14.55 10.78
N PRO A 327 2.95 14.00 10.49
CA PRO A 327 4.20 14.76 10.49
C PRO A 327 4.17 16.02 9.62
N ALA A 328 3.55 15.94 8.44
CA ALA A 328 3.40 17.08 7.52
C ALA A 328 2.36 18.14 7.97
N LEU A 329 1.52 17.84 8.95
CA LEU A 329 0.41 18.70 9.40
C LEU A 329 0.56 19.15 10.86
N ARG A 330 1.70 18.92 11.52
CA ARG A 330 1.93 19.30 12.93
C ARG A 330 1.67 20.77 13.20
N TRP A 331 2.00 21.64 12.25
CA TRP A 331 1.80 23.10 12.34
C TRP A 331 0.32 23.51 12.49
N THR A 332 -0.63 22.64 12.12
CA THR A 332 -2.06 22.93 12.26
C THR A 332 -2.53 23.05 13.71
N GLN A 333 -1.73 22.58 14.69
CA GLN A 333 -2.02 22.75 16.11
C GLN A 333 -2.08 24.21 16.57
N TYR A 334 -1.41 25.12 15.83
CA TYR A 334 -1.37 26.56 16.14
C TYR A 334 -2.50 27.35 15.46
N LEU A 335 -3.32 26.70 14.62
CA LEU A 335 -4.41 27.34 13.89
C LEU A 335 -5.76 27.21 14.58
N PRO A 336 -6.73 28.10 14.28
CA PRO A 336 -8.11 27.95 14.72
C PRO A 336 -8.71 26.61 14.27
N GLN A 337 -9.15 25.79 15.21
CA GLN A 337 -9.59 24.41 14.93
C GLN A 337 -10.74 24.33 13.92
N GLY A 338 -11.68 25.28 13.94
CA GLY A 338 -12.78 25.33 12.98
C GLY A 338 -12.30 25.56 11.53
N MET A 339 -11.21 26.31 11.34
CA MET A 339 -10.59 26.49 10.03
C MET A 339 -9.86 25.22 9.59
N VAL A 340 -9.09 24.60 10.50
CA VAL A 340 -8.39 23.32 10.23
C VAL A 340 -9.38 22.23 9.81
N GLU A 341 -10.48 22.07 10.55
CA GLU A 341 -11.54 21.10 10.22
C GLU A 341 -12.14 21.35 8.84
N ARG A 342 -12.41 22.62 8.49
CA ARG A 342 -13.01 22.99 7.20
C ARG A 342 -12.06 22.72 6.02
N VAL A 343 -10.78 23.06 6.17
CA VAL A 343 -9.76 22.84 5.12
C VAL A 343 -9.48 21.35 4.97
N ALA A 344 -9.24 20.64 6.07
CA ALA A 344 -8.95 19.21 6.05
C ALA A 344 -10.12 18.40 5.45
N ALA A 345 -11.36 18.79 5.76
CA ALA A 345 -12.54 18.15 5.17
C ALA A 345 -12.59 18.29 3.64
N GLN A 346 -11.95 19.30 3.03
CA GLN A 346 -11.88 19.46 1.57
C GLN A 346 -10.74 18.69 0.91
N MET A 347 -9.77 18.19 1.70
CA MET A 347 -8.65 17.43 1.18
C MET A 347 -9.10 16.08 0.60
N PRO A 348 -8.40 15.57 -0.42
CA PRO A 348 -8.58 14.19 -0.87
C PRO A 348 -8.15 13.19 0.22
N PRO A 349 -8.58 11.92 0.13
CA PRO A 349 -8.05 10.86 0.99
C PRO A 349 -6.53 10.81 0.89
N LEU A 350 -5.87 10.64 2.03
CA LEU A 350 -4.41 10.59 2.14
C LEU A 350 -3.98 9.19 2.50
N TYR A 351 -3.00 8.64 1.78
CA TYR A 351 -2.26 7.49 2.26
C TYR A 351 -1.42 7.91 3.47
N VAL A 352 -1.55 7.18 4.57
CA VAL A 352 -0.94 7.51 5.86
C VAL A 352 0.29 6.65 6.12
N SER A 353 0.11 5.33 6.07
CA SER A 353 1.16 4.38 6.40
C SER A 353 0.86 2.98 5.87
N ARG A 354 1.81 2.08 6.08
CA ARG A 354 1.74 0.67 5.72
C ARG A 354 1.82 -0.17 6.97
N ILE A 355 0.93 -1.15 7.09
CA ILE A 355 0.93 -2.16 8.15
C ILE A 355 1.75 -3.35 7.66
N ARG A 356 2.73 -3.78 8.45
CA ARG A 356 3.64 -4.91 8.16
C ARG A 356 3.71 -5.87 9.35
N GLY A 357 4.25 -7.07 9.16
CA GLY A 357 4.53 -8.00 10.26
C GLY A 357 3.30 -8.77 10.79
N VAL A 358 2.11 -8.56 10.20
CA VAL A 358 0.92 -9.37 10.49
C VAL A 358 1.07 -10.71 9.79
N ARG A 359 1.11 -11.80 10.57
CA ARG A 359 1.31 -13.16 10.05
C ARG A 359 0.27 -14.11 10.60
N SER A 360 -0.44 -14.80 9.72
CA SER A 360 -1.43 -15.78 10.14
C SER A 360 -0.77 -16.97 10.87
N LYS A 361 -1.30 -17.36 12.04
CA LYS A 361 -0.87 -18.59 12.73
C LYS A 361 -1.26 -19.87 11.95
N ALA A 362 -2.39 -19.87 11.25
CA ALA A 362 -2.87 -21.02 10.47
C ALA A 362 -2.05 -21.28 9.21
N THR A 363 -1.77 -20.24 8.42
CA THR A 363 -1.14 -20.40 7.10
C THR A 363 0.35 -20.06 7.09
N GLY A 364 0.86 -19.41 8.13
CA GLY A 364 2.22 -18.87 8.17
C GLY A 364 2.47 -17.69 7.21
N LYS A 365 1.47 -17.32 6.39
CA LYS A 365 1.59 -16.25 5.39
C LYS A 365 1.50 -14.88 6.04
N GLU A 366 2.33 -13.97 5.55
CA GLU A 366 2.30 -12.57 5.94
C GLU A 366 1.35 -11.79 5.02
N ILE A 367 0.60 -10.86 5.61
CA ILE A 367 -0.25 -9.92 4.87
C ILE A 367 0.24 -8.50 5.05
N GLU A 368 -0.19 -7.61 4.16
CA GLU A 368 0.21 -6.20 4.17
C GLU A 368 -1.02 -5.29 4.16
N GLY A 369 -1.05 -4.29 5.04
CA GLY A 369 -2.16 -3.34 5.15
C GLY A 369 -1.79 -1.95 4.65
N LEU A 370 -2.73 -1.26 4.00
CA LEU A 370 -2.59 0.13 3.57
C LEU A 370 -3.54 1.03 4.35
N LEU A 371 -3.02 1.99 5.11
CA LEU A 371 -3.85 2.92 5.88
C LEU A 371 -4.13 4.21 5.10
N PHE A 372 -5.40 4.58 5.00
CA PHE A 372 -5.86 5.81 4.36
C PHE A 372 -6.67 6.68 5.33
N SER A 373 -6.53 8.00 5.29
CA SER A 373 -7.28 8.95 6.11
C SER A 373 -8.20 9.84 5.26
N LEU A 374 -9.46 10.02 5.67
CA LEU A 374 -10.43 10.83 4.93
C LEU A 374 -10.39 12.35 5.20
N GLY A 375 -9.46 12.85 6.02
CA GLY A 375 -9.32 14.29 6.31
C GLY A 375 -10.52 14.96 7.00
N ALA A 376 -11.63 14.25 7.20
CA ALA A 376 -12.87 14.76 7.76
C ALA A 376 -13.13 14.19 9.16
N THR A 377 -13.50 15.04 10.11
CA THR A 377 -13.89 14.64 11.47
C THR A 377 -15.31 14.04 11.49
N PRO A 378 -15.73 13.37 12.59
CA PRO A 378 -17.12 12.95 12.77
C PRO A 378 -18.12 14.08 12.51
N ARG A 379 -17.85 15.27 13.07
CA ARG A 379 -18.70 16.45 12.90
C ARG A 379 -18.82 16.86 11.43
N ALA A 380 -17.71 16.86 10.68
CA ALA A 380 -17.71 17.19 9.27
C ALA A 380 -18.44 16.12 8.43
N LEU A 381 -18.24 14.83 8.72
CA LEU A 381 -18.89 13.73 8.01
C LEU A 381 -20.41 13.76 8.19
N MET A 382 -20.92 14.09 9.38
CA MET A 382 -22.36 14.18 9.65
C MET A 382 -23.01 15.47 9.14
N LYS A 383 -22.30 16.60 9.17
CA LYS A 383 -22.83 17.89 8.67
C LYS A 383 -23.07 17.87 7.17
N ASN A 384 -22.31 17.06 6.43
CA ASN A 384 -22.39 16.96 4.97
C ASN A 384 -23.33 15.83 4.54
N PRO A 385 -23.90 15.90 3.33
CA PRO A 385 -24.71 14.81 2.80
C PRO A 385 -23.89 13.52 2.62
N PRO A 386 -24.49 12.32 2.69
CA PRO A 386 -23.76 11.04 2.55
C PRO A 386 -22.86 10.94 1.32
N SER A 387 -23.28 11.57 0.20
CA SER A 387 -22.47 11.67 -1.04
C SER A 387 -21.06 12.24 -0.82
N PHE A 388 -20.87 13.08 0.21
CA PHE A 388 -19.58 13.62 0.61
C PHE A 388 -18.62 12.53 1.10
N ALA A 389 -19.11 11.59 1.92
CA ALA A 389 -18.32 10.46 2.40
C ALA A 389 -18.07 9.47 1.24
N TYR A 390 -19.10 9.15 0.46
CA TYR A 390 -18.99 8.20 -0.65
C TYR A 390 -17.94 8.59 -1.68
N ARG A 391 -17.91 9.86 -2.14
CA ARG A 391 -16.89 10.31 -3.10
C ARG A 391 -15.47 10.11 -2.61
N ARG A 392 -15.24 10.28 -1.30
CA ARG A 392 -13.92 10.10 -0.68
C ARG A 392 -13.59 8.63 -0.49
N LEU A 393 -14.54 7.83 -0.03
CA LEU A 393 -14.37 6.39 0.12
C LEU A 393 -14.09 5.71 -1.22
N ILE A 394 -14.82 6.05 -2.29
CA ILE A 394 -14.58 5.53 -3.64
C ILE A 394 -13.19 5.93 -4.13
N ARG A 395 -12.76 7.17 -3.87
CA ARG A 395 -11.41 7.62 -4.22
C ARG A 395 -10.34 6.85 -3.43
N ALA A 396 -10.57 6.57 -2.15
CA ALA A 396 -9.69 5.74 -1.33
C ALA A 396 -9.64 4.29 -1.85
N ALA A 397 -10.78 3.70 -2.22
CA ALA A 397 -10.87 2.37 -2.80
C ALA A 397 -10.03 2.24 -4.08
N ARG A 398 -10.19 3.19 -5.02
CA ARG A 398 -9.38 3.25 -6.25
C ARG A 398 -7.90 3.50 -5.98
N MET A 399 -7.56 4.21 -4.91
CA MET A 399 -6.16 4.36 -4.50
C MET A 399 -5.60 3.05 -3.97
N ALA A 400 -6.35 2.36 -3.11
CA ALA A 400 -6.02 1.07 -2.53
C ALA A 400 -5.85 -0.03 -3.59
N GLU A 401 -6.81 -0.14 -4.51
CA GLU A 401 -6.77 -1.06 -5.65
C GLU A 401 -5.50 -0.87 -6.48
N ARG A 402 -5.19 0.39 -6.86
CA ARG A 402 -3.96 0.72 -7.62
C ARG A 402 -2.67 0.46 -6.84
N MET A 403 -2.74 0.28 -5.52
CA MET A 403 -1.63 -0.12 -4.67
C MET A 403 -1.60 -1.63 -4.40
N GLY A 404 -2.49 -2.39 -5.06
CA GLY A 404 -2.57 -3.85 -5.04
C GLY A 404 -3.41 -4.41 -3.89
N ALA A 405 -4.16 -3.59 -3.16
CA ALA A 405 -5.12 -4.11 -2.19
C ALA A 405 -6.28 -4.80 -2.91
N LYS A 406 -6.75 -5.92 -2.36
CA LYS A 406 -7.90 -6.68 -2.87
C LYS A 406 -9.17 -6.49 -2.03
N LEU A 407 -9.03 -5.89 -0.84
CA LEU A 407 -10.11 -5.64 0.12
C LEU A 407 -9.89 -4.29 0.81
N MET A 408 -10.96 -3.55 1.13
CA MET A 408 -10.92 -2.32 1.92
C MET A 408 -11.93 -2.32 3.08
N GLY A 409 -11.44 -2.07 4.29
CA GLY A 409 -12.25 -1.86 5.49
C GLY A 409 -12.63 -0.40 5.73
N LEU A 410 -13.85 -0.18 6.21
CA LEU A 410 -14.40 1.13 6.54
C LEU A 410 -14.38 1.38 8.06
N GLY A 411 -13.47 2.23 8.53
CA GLY A 411 -13.31 2.51 9.96
C GLY A 411 -14.31 3.53 10.53
N ALA A 412 -14.77 3.26 11.75
CA ALA A 412 -15.51 4.18 12.62
C ALA A 412 -16.67 4.92 11.90
N PHE A 413 -16.70 6.26 11.89
CA PHE A 413 -17.83 7.01 11.33
C PHE A 413 -18.03 6.83 9.83
N THR A 414 -17.05 6.28 9.11
CA THR A 414 -17.18 6.02 7.67
C THR A 414 -18.13 4.87 7.35
N SER A 415 -18.33 3.92 8.28
CA SER A 415 -19.34 2.87 8.15
C SER A 415 -20.71 3.29 8.70
N VAL A 416 -20.75 4.30 9.58
CA VAL A 416 -22.00 4.84 10.14
C VAL A 416 -22.70 5.79 9.17
N VAL A 417 -21.94 6.62 8.45
CA VAL A 417 -22.49 7.62 7.53
C VAL A 417 -22.89 6.96 6.21
N GLY A 418 -24.17 7.12 5.85
CA GLY A 418 -24.73 6.58 4.62
C GLY A 418 -25.33 5.18 4.78
N ASP A 419 -25.00 4.30 3.85
CA ASP A 419 -25.55 2.95 3.67
C ASP A 419 -24.59 1.84 4.11
N ALA A 420 -23.62 2.16 4.97
CA ALA A 420 -22.65 1.22 5.52
C ALA A 420 -21.88 0.41 4.46
N GLY A 421 -21.45 1.11 3.39
CA GLY A 421 -20.53 0.58 2.40
C GLY A 421 -21.18 0.06 1.13
N ILE A 422 -22.51 -0.07 1.05
CA ILE A 422 -23.21 -0.61 -0.14
C ILE A 422 -22.88 0.21 -1.39
N THR A 423 -23.02 1.55 -1.34
CA THR A 423 -22.69 2.42 -2.49
C THR A 423 -21.20 2.37 -2.85
N VAL A 424 -20.32 2.14 -1.87
CA VAL A 424 -18.87 2.09 -2.11
C VAL A 424 -18.50 0.78 -2.79
N ALA A 425 -19.04 -0.34 -2.30
CA ALA A 425 -18.89 -1.67 -2.87
C ALA A 425 -19.32 -1.71 -4.35
N GLN A 426 -20.51 -1.19 -4.66
CA GLN A 426 -21.01 -1.12 -6.04
C GLN A 426 -20.14 -0.27 -7.00
N LYS A 427 -19.22 0.54 -6.47
CA LYS A 427 -18.39 1.48 -7.24
C LYS A 427 -16.89 1.24 -7.07
N SER A 428 -16.54 0.07 -6.54
CA SER A 428 -15.19 -0.38 -6.22
C SER A 428 -14.96 -1.73 -6.86
N ASP A 429 -13.77 -1.93 -7.44
CA ASP A 429 -13.36 -3.22 -8.01
C ASP A 429 -12.66 -4.13 -6.96
N ILE A 430 -12.50 -3.63 -5.74
CA ILE A 430 -12.01 -4.37 -4.56
C ILE A 430 -13.15 -4.57 -3.56
N GLY A 431 -13.12 -5.69 -2.83
CA GLY A 431 -14.14 -6.01 -1.83
C GLY A 431 -14.18 -4.99 -0.70
N ILE A 432 -15.37 -4.75 -0.14
CA ILE A 432 -15.59 -3.79 0.94
C ILE A 432 -16.13 -4.50 2.18
N THR A 433 -15.64 -4.10 3.35
CA THR A 433 -16.27 -4.47 4.62
C THR A 433 -16.38 -3.30 5.59
N SER A 434 -17.47 -3.26 6.37
CA SER A 434 -17.64 -2.33 7.48
C SER A 434 -16.90 -2.75 8.76
N GLY A 435 -16.47 -4.01 8.87
CA GLY A 435 -15.79 -4.50 10.08
C GLY A 435 -16.75 -4.82 11.25
N ASN A 436 -18.07 -4.78 11.03
CA ASN A 436 -19.03 -4.92 12.11
C ASN A 436 -19.21 -6.37 12.59
N SER A 437 -18.90 -7.38 11.77
CA SER A 437 -19.11 -8.79 12.14
C SER A 437 -18.12 -9.24 13.22
N LEU A 438 -16.83 -8.95 13.04
CA LEU A 438 -15.82 -9.19 14.05
C LEU A 438 -16.00 -8.25 15.25
N THR A 439 -16.51 -7.03 15.05
CA THR A 439 -16.85 -6.14 16.16
C THR A 439 -17.91 -6.77 17.07
N VAL A 440 -18.98 -7.37 16.50
CA VAL A 440 -19.98 -8.12 17.27
C VAL A 440 -19.34 -9.31 17.98
N ALA A 441 -18.54 -10.12 17.27
CA ALA A 441 -17.88 -11.29 17.85
C ALA A 441 -16.96 -10.92 19.03
N ALA A 442 -16.10 -9.90 18.86
CA ALA A 442 -15.19 -9.41 19.88
C ALA A 442 -15.94 -8.81 21.08
N THR A 443 -17.03 -8.08 20.83
CA THR A 443 -17.91 -7.52 21.87
C THR A 443 -18.51 -8.63 22.71
N LEU A 444 -19.10 -9.65 22.10
CA LEU A 444 -19.74 -10.75 22.82
C LEU A 444 -18.73 -11.61 23.58
N GLU A 445 -17.54 -11.84 23.03
CA GLU A 445 -16.47 -12.55 23.73
C GLU A 445 -15.94 -11.73 24.94
N ALA A 446 -15.74 -10.41 24.77
CA ALA A 446 -15.34 -9.53 25.87
C ALA A 446 -16.42 -9.47 26.97
N ALA A 447 -17.69 -9.36 26.59
CA ALA A 447 -18.82 -9.39 27.51
C ALA A 447 -18.89 -10.70 28.30
N LYS A 448 -18.78 -11.85 27.61
CA LYS A 448 -18.75 -13.18 28.24
C LYS A 448 -17.60 -13.30 29.25
N ARG A 449 -16.39 -12.86 28.88
CA ARG A 449 -15.22 -12.86 29.77
C ARG A 449 -15.45 -11.98 30.99
N ALA A 450 -15.96 -10.78 30.80
CA ALA A 450 -16.23 -9.84 31.89
C ALA A 450 -17.31 -10.34 32.86
N VAL A 451 -18.40 -10.91 32.36
CA VAL A 451 -19.46 -11.52 33.19
C VAL A 451 -18.90 -12.67 34.03
N ARG A 452 -18.08 -13.55 33.42
CA ARG A 452 -17.43 -14.65 34.13
C ARG A 452 -16.53 -14.15 35.26
N LEU A 453 -15.69 -13.15 34.98
CA LEU A 453 -14.74 -12.60 35.97
C LEU A 453 -15.45 -11.88 37.12
N MET A 454 -16.60 -11.23 36.86
CA MET A 454 -17.46 -10.62 37.88
C MET A 454 -18.30 -11.65 38.67
N GLY A 455 -18.20 -12.94 38.35
CA GLY A 455 -18.97 -14.02 39.00
C GLY A 455 -20.45 -14.03 38.63
N GLY A 456 -20.81 -13.45 37.48
CA GLY A 456 -22.18 -13.41 36.98
C GLY A 456 -22.58 -14.67 36.18
N PRO A 457 -23.88 -14.95 36.03
CA PRO A 457 -24.39 -16.09 35.25
C PRO A 457 -24.24 -15.86 33.74
N ILE A 458 -23.66 -16.83 33.02
CA ILE A 458 -23.47 -16.75 31.56
C ILE A 458 -24.69 -17.30 30.79
N ASP A 459 -25.42 -18.26 31.34
CA ASP A 459 -26.47 -19.04 30.67
C ASP A 459 -27.89 -18.82 31.23
N LYS A 460 -28.01 -18.15 32.39
CA LYS A 460 -29.29 -17.97 33.12
C LYS A 460 -29.52 -16.54 33.62
N GLY A 461 -28.67 -15.60 33.22
CA GLY A 461 -28.78 -14.20 33.61
C GLY A 461 -29.90 -13.46 32.87
N ARG A 462 -29.98 -12.14 33.07
CA ARG A 462 -30.76 -11.24 32.21
C ARG A 462 -29.82 -10.27 31.49
N ALA A 463 -30.02 -10.13 30.18
CA ALA A 463 -29.29 -9.17 29.37
C ALA A 463 -30.18 -8.01 28.90
N VAL A 464 -29.62 -6.79 28.87
CA VAL A 464 -30.27 -5.59 28.33
C VAL A 464 -29.44 -5.08 27.15
N VAL A 465 -30.07 -4.89 25.99
CA VAL A 465 -29.40 -4.32 24.80
C VAL A 465 -29.99 -2.95 24.49
N ILE A 466 -29.20 -1.90 24.71
CA ILE A 466 -29.54 -0.51 24.43
C ILE A 466 -29.02 -0.11 23.04
N GLY A 467 -29.92 0.33 22.17
CA GLY A 467 -29.65 0.42 20.74
C GLY A 467 -29.92 -0.89 20.00
N ALA A 468 -30.83 -1.73 20.53
CA ALA A 468 -31.12 -3.07 20.01
C ALA A 468 -31.48 -3.11 18.52
N THR A 469 -32.08 -2.06 17.96
CA THR A 469 -32.46 -2.01 16.53
C THR A 469 -31.34 -1.51 15.61
N GLY A 470 -30.14 -1.25 16.14
CA GLY A 470 -28.95 -0.91 15.36
C GLY A 470 -28.29 -2.13 14.74
N SER A 471 -27.34 -1.92 13.82
CA SER A 471 -26.67 -3.01 13.10
C SER A 471 -26.01 -4.01 14.06
N ILE A 472 -25.16 -3.50 14.97
CA ILE A 472 -24.47 -4.32 15.98
C ILE A 472 -25.47 -4.83 17.04
N GLY A 473 -26.29 -3.92 17.58
CA GLY A 473 -27.24 -4.25 18.65
C GLY A 473 -28.24 -5.35 18.30
N SER A 474 -28.71 -5.41 17.06
CA SER A 474 -29.69 -6.42 16.63
C SER A 474 -29.11 -7.83 16.60
N VAL A 475 -27.86 -7.97 16.12
CA VAL A 475 -27.18 -9.26 16.11
C VAL A 475 -26.70 -9.66 17.50
N CYS A 476 -26.19 -8.71 18.29
CA CYS A 476 -25.91 -8.96 19.71
C CYS A 476 -27.16 -9.47 20.43
N ALA A 477 -28.32 -8.84 20.23
CA ALA A 477 -29.56 -9.26 20.86
C ALA A 477 -29.98 -10.67 20.46
N ARG A 478 -29.92 -11.01 19.16
CA ARG A 478 -30.25 -12.35 18.64
C ARG A 478 -29.32 -13.43 19.19
N LEU A 479 -28.01 -13.18 19.20
CA LEU A 479 -27.02 -14.13 19.73
C LEU A 479 -27.12 -14.30 21.25
N ILE A 480 -27.35 -13.22 21.99
CA ILE A 480 -27.56 -13.28 23.44
C ILE A 480 -28.85 -14.00 23.79
N ALA A 481 -29.92 -13.81 23.03
CA ALA A 481 -31.17 -14.54 23.24
C ALA A 481 -30.97 -16.07 23.14
N GLN A 482 -30.14 -16.53 22.20
CA GLN A 482 -29.77 -17.94 22.06
C GLN A 482 -28.92 -18.46 23.24
N ALA A 483 -28.14 -17.59 23.89
CA ALA A 483 -27.21 -17.98 24.95
C ALA A 483 -27.80 -17.88 26.37
N VAL A 484 -28.57 -16.82 26.65
CA VAL A 484 -29.03 -16.42 27.99
C VAL A 484 -30.52 -16.68 28.20
N GLY A 485 -31.32 -16.65 27.12
CA GLY A 485 -32.75 -16.89 27.18
C GLY A 485 -33.61 -15.74 27.75
N ASP A 486 -33.11 -14.83 28.60
CA ASP A 486 -33.86 -13.64 29.07
C ASP A 486 -33.19 -12.35 28.58
N ILE A 487 -33.89 -11.64 27.68
CA ILE A 487 -33.37 -10.43 27.03
C ILE A 487 -34.38 -9.27 27.00
N VAL A 488 -33.87 -8.07 27.25
CA VAL A 488 -34.59 -6.80 27.13
C VAL A 488 -34.01 -5.97 25.98
N LEU A 489 -34.84 -5.68 24.98
CA LEU A 489 -34.52 -4.86 23.83
C LEU A 489 -34.92 -3.41 24.10
N VAL A 490 -33.96 -2.48 24.00
CA VAL A 490 -34.20 -1.06 24.21
C VAL A 490 -33.82 -0.26 22.97
N ALA A 491 -34.78 0.48 22.40
CA ALA A 491 -34.55 1.40 21.28
C ALA A 491 -35.70 2.44 21.19
N PRO A 492 -35.49 3.60 20.53
CA PRO A 492 -36.50 4.66 20.50
C PRO A 492 -37.68 4.39 19.56
N ARG A 493 -37.58 3.41 18.66
CA ARG A 493 -38.55 3.14 17.58
C ARG A 493 -39.34 1.84 17.84
N PRO A 494 -40.58 1.92 18.34
CA PRO A 494 -41.37 0.75 18.71
C PRO A 494 -41.58 -0.24 17.56
N GLU A 495 -41.79 0.25 16.33
CA GLU A 495 -42.06 -0.59 15.16
C GLU A 495 -40.87 -1.50 14.82
N ARG A 496 -39.64 -0.98 14.96
CA ARG A 496 -38.41 -1.76 14.73
C ARG A 496 -38.12 -2.71 15.88
N LEU A 497 -38.44 -2.31 17.11
CA LEU A 497 -38.31 -3.16 18.28
C LEU A 497 -39.23 -4.37 18.21
N LEU A 498 -40.50 -4.17 17.85
CA LEU A 498 -41.47 -5.25 17.73
C LEU A 498 -41.08 -6.23 16.61
N ALA A 499 -40.58 -5.71 15.47
CA ALA A 499 -40.07 -6.56 14.40
C ALA A 499 -38.87 -7.41 14.86
N LEU A 500 -37.89 -6.80 15.55
CA LEU A 500 -36.74 -7.55 16.10
C LEU A 500 -37.16 -8.56 17.16
N LYS A 501 -38.12 -8.20 18.02
CA LYS A 501 -38.69 -9.10 19.02
C LYS A 501 -39.31 -10.34 18.36
N GLN A 502 -40.19 -10.14 17.38
CA GLN A 502 -40.82 -11.24 16.64
C GLN A 502 -39.78 -12.13 15.97
N GLN A 503 -38.74 -11.53 15.39
CA GLN A 503 -37.65 -12.27 14.79
C GLN A 503 -36.90 -13.14 15.82
N ILE A 504 -36.57 -12.60 16.99
CA ILE A 504 -35.90 -13.37 18.06
C ILE A 504 -36.82 -14.49 18.58
N GLU A 505 -38.11 -14.22 18.79
CA GLU A 505 -39.07 -15.24 19.24
C GLU A 505 -39.25 -16.37 18.22
N GLN A 506 -39.13 -16.08 16.92
CA GLN A 506 -39.12 -17.10 15.86
C GLN A 506 -37.82 -17.92 15.86
N GLU A 507 -36.68 -17.27 16.00
CA GLU A 507 -35.36 -17.92 15.97
C GLU A 507 -35.04 -18.68 17.27
N THR A 508 -35.58 -18.23 18.40
CA THR A 508 -35.35 -18.79 19.74
C THR A 508 -36.68 -18.84 20.51
N PRO A 509 -37.55 -19.84 20.25
CA PRO A 509 -38.91 -19.90 20.84
C PRO A 509 -38.95 -19.93 22.37
N ASN A 510 -37.89 -20.41 23.01
CA ASN A 510 -37.81 -20.50 24.47
C ASN A 510 -37.29 -19.21 25.13
N ALA A 511 -36.90 -18.19 24.36
CA ALA A 511 -36.38 -16.94 24.90
C ALA A 511 -37.52 -16.05 25.41
N ARG A 512 -37.37 -15.51 26.62
CA ARG A 512 -38.16 -14.41 27.15
C ARG A 512 -37.63 -13.09 26.57
N VAL A 513 -38.41 -12.49 25.66
CA VAL A 513 -38.04 -11.23 25.00
C VAL A 513 -38.95 -10.09 25.44
N VAL A 514 -38.37 -9.07 26.08
CA VAL A 514 -39.07 -7.84 26.45
C VAL A 514 -38.63 -6.70 25.53
N ALA A 515 -39.58 -5.97 24.94
CA ALA A 515 -39.28 -4.79 24.13
C ALA A 515 -39.74 -3.53 24.88
N THR A 516 -38.88 -2.52 24.99
CA THR A 516 -39.17 -1.27 25.70
C THR A 516 -38.47 -0.08 25.04
N THR A 517 -39.02 1.11 25.21
CA THR A 517 -38.36 2.37 24.80
C THR A 517 -37.52 2.98 25.94
N ARG A 518 -37.60 2.44 27.16
CA ARG A 518 -36.88 2.92 28.35
C ARG A 518 -36.20 1.77 29.09
N ALA A 519 -34.89 1.91 29.34
CA ALA A 519 -34.08 0.90 30.01
C ALA A 519 -34.32 0.86 31.53
N ASP A 520 -34.59 2.00 32.16
CA ASP A 520 -34.61 2.20 33.62
C ASP A 520 -35.32 1.13 34.45
N ALA A 521 -36.45 0.60 33.97
CA ALA A 521 -37.24 -0.39 34.70
C ALA A 521 -36.60 -1.78 34.75
N TYR A 522 -35.58 -2.04 33.90
CA TYR A 522 -34.98 -3.35 33.70
C TYR A 522 -33.50 -3.40 34.09
N LEU A 523 -32.87 -2.25 34.38
CA LEU A 523 -31.45 -2.17 34.75
C LEU A 523 -31.13 -2.83 36.10
N GLY A 524 -32.10 -2.88 37.03
CA GLY A 524 -31.91 -3.44 38.37
C GLY A 524 -31.76 -4.96 38.41
N ASP A 525 -32.25 -5.63 37.36
CA ASP A 525 -32.22 -7.09 37.26
C ASP A 525 -31.17 -7.58 36.24
N ALA A 526 -30.47 -6.67 35.56
CA ALA A 526 -29.58 -7.00 34.46
C ALA A 526 -28.19 -7.41 34.95
N ASP A 527 -27.69 -8.54 34.46
CA ASP A 527 -26.32 -9.01 34.68
C ASP A 527 -25.38 -8.45 33.61
N LEU A 528 -25.87 -8.38 32.37
CA LEU A 528 -25.15 -7.85 31.21
C LEU A 528 -25.95 -6.73 30.55
N ILE A 529 -25.30 -5.62 30.28
CA ILE A 529 -25.84 -4.51 29.52
C ILE A 529 -24.92 -4.26 28.33
N ILE A 530 -25.46 -4.26 27.12
CA ILE A 530 -24.71 -3.87 25.91
C ILE A 530 -25.28 -2.55 25.40
N THR A 531 -24.42 -1.55 25.19
CA THR A 531 -24.81 -0.27 24.61
C THR A 531 -24.15 -0.10 23.24
N THR A 532 -24.95 0.08 22.20
CA THR A 532 -24.51 0.26 20.80
C THR A 532 -25.18 1.47 20.17
N THR A 533 -25.28 2.57 20.90
CA THR A 533 -26.00 3.75 20.38
C THR A 533 -25.12 4.61 19.48
N SER A 534 -25.77 5.41 18.64
CA SER A 534 -25.13 6.47 17.85
C SER A 534 -25.49 7.85 18.37
N ALA A 535 -25.98 7.95 19.62
CA ALA A 535 -26.40 9.21 20.21
C ALA A 535 -25.17 10.05 20.58
N LEU A 536 -25.16 11.33 20.22
CA LEU A 536 -24.06 12.25 20.56
C LEU A 536 -24.31 12.98 21.88
N THR A 537 -25.55 13.01 22.34
CA THR A 537 -26.01 13.77 23.52
C THR A 537 -27.14 13.04 24.22
N GLY A 538 -27.20 13.20 25.56
CA GLY A 538 -28.22 12.59 26.41
C GLY A 538 -27.66 11.53 27.35
N LYS A 539 -28.35 11.29 28.47
CA LYS A 539 -28.02 10.21 29.40
C LYS A 539 -28.67 8.92 28.88
N VAL A 540 -27.89 8.06 28.23
CA VAL A 540 -28.37 6.82 27.60
C VAL A 540 -28.64 5.73 28.63
N ILE A 541 -27.81 5.66 29.66
CA ILE A 541 -27.91 4.68 30.75
C ILE A 541 -27.83 5.36 32.11
N ASN A 542 -28.69 4.92 33.03
CA ASN A 542 -28.65 5.36 34.42
C ASN A 542 -27.89 4.35 35.28
N VAL A 543 -26.58 4.56 35.45
CA VAL A 543 -25.69 3.64 36.19
C VAL A 543 -26.12 3.39 37.64
N ASP A 544 -26.85 4.32 38.26
CA ASP A 544 -27.29 4.20 39.65
C ASP A 544 -28.34 3.10 39.85
N LYS A 545 -29.03 2.72 38.79
CA LYS A 545 -30.06 1.67 38.80
C LYS A 545 -29.51 0.27 38.51
N LEU A 546 -28.22 0.15 38.19
CA LEU A 546 -27.61 -1.12 37.85
C LEU A 546 -27.50 -2.04 39.07
N LYS A 547 -27.72 -3.33 38.84
CA LYS A 547 -27.44 -4.41 39.81
C LYS A 547 -25.97 -4.35 40.27
N PRO A 548 -25.67 -4.54 41.56
CA PRO A 548 -24.28 -4.69 41.99
C PRO A 548 -23.59 -5.85 41.26
N GLY A 549 -22.40 -5.61 40.74
CA GLY A 549 -21.63 -6.55 39.93
C GLY A 549 -22.11 -6.71 38.48
N ALA A 550 -23.03 -5.86 38.01
CA ALA A 550 -23.42 -5.83 36.60
C ALA A 550 -22.23 -5.46 35.69
N VAL A 551 -22.24 -6.03 34.49
CA VAL A 551 -21.28 -5.71 33.42
C VAL A 551 -21.96 -4.84 32.37
N VAL A 552 -21.34 -3.70 32.05
CA VAL A 552 -21.74 -2.82 30.95
C VAL A 552 -20.70 -2.90 29.86
N CYS A 553 -21.06 -3.39 28.68
CA CYS A 553 -20.22 -3.36 27.49
C CYS A 553 -20.65 -2.20 26.58
N ASP A 554 -19.83 -1.15 26.60
CA ASP A 554 -20.04 0.09 25.88
C ASP A 554 -19.30 0.09 24.54
N VAL A 555 -20.06 -0.19 23.47
CA VAL A 555 -19.57 -0.27 22.10
C VAL A 555 -19.69 1.09 21.39
N ALA A 556 -20.37 2.06 22.01
CA ALA A 556 -20.61 3.35 21.39
C ALA A 556 -19.32 4.17 21.29
N ARG A 557 -19.20 4.93 20.20
CA ARG A 557 -18.14 5.93 20.02
C ARG A 557 -18.79 7.23 19.55
N PRO A 558 -18.87 8.28 20.41
CA PRO A 558 -18.37 8.36 21.79
C PRO A 558 -19.05 7.40 22.79
N PRO A 559 -18.42 7.08 23.95
CA PRO A 559 -18.99 6.19 24.96
C PRO A 559 -20.32 6.71 25.55
N ASP A 560 -21.25 5.78 25.81
CA ASP A 560 -22.55 6.03 26.43
C ASP A 560 -22.45 6.18 27.97
N VAL A 561 -21.44 5.57 28.59
CA VAL A 561 -21.13 5.70 30.03
C VAL A 561 -20.00 6.69 30.22
N LYS A 562 -20.16 7.61 31.18
CA LYS A 562 -19.10 8.55 31.58
C LYS A 562 -18.18 7.95 32.64
N GLU A 563 -16.92 8.35 32.66
CA GLU A 563 -15.95 7.91 33.67
C GLU A 563 -16.40 8.28 35.10
N GLU A 564 -16.95 9.49 35.28
CA GLU A 564 -17.51 9.96 36.55
C GLU A 564 -18.66 9.06 37.07
N ASP A 565 -19.49 8.57 36.14
CA ASP A 565 -20.61 7.67 36.46
C ASP A 565 -20.09 6.29 36.90
N ALA A 566 -19.05 5.77 36.24
CA ALA A 566 -18.42 4.50 36.61
C ALA A 566 -17.66 4.59 37.94
N GLN A 567 -17.02 5.72 38.25
CA GLN A 567 -16.34 5.94 39.53
C GLN A 567 -17.31 5.98 40.72
N ARG A 568 -18.53 6.51 40.51
CA ARG A 568 -19.60 6.55 41.52
C ARG A 568 -20.21 5.17 41.81
N ARG A 569 -20.08 4.23 40.87
CA ARG A 569 -20.48 2.83 41.01
C ARG A 569 -19.25 1.93 40.88
N PRO A 570 -18.32 1.94 41.85
CA PRO A 570 -17.11 1.13 41.73
C PRO A 570 -17.43 -0.38 41.72
N ASP A 571 -18.62 -0.76 42.19
CA ASP A 571 -19.17 -2.12 42.22
C ASP A 571 -19.70 -2.66 40.88
N ILE A 572 -19.68 -1.87 39.80
CA ILE A 572 -19.98 -2.34 38.44
C ILE A 572 -18.71 -2.38 37.58
N LEU A 573 -18.75 -3.21 36.54
CA LEU A 573 -17.69 -3.29 35.56
C LEU A 573 -18.16 -2.69 34.23
N VAL A 574 -17.56 -1.58 33.82
CA VAL A 574 -17.75 -0.99 32.50
C VAL A 574 -16.58 -1.43 31.63
N ILE A 575 -16.85 -1.96 30.44
CA ILE A 575 -15.84 -2.33 29.46
C ILE A 575 -16.19 -1.75 28.09
N GLU A 576 -15.17 -1.47 27.29
CA GLU A 576 -15.30 -1.11 25.88
C GLU A 576 -15.49 -2.36 25.01
N SER A 577 -15.83 -2.16 23.73
CA SER A 577 -15.79 -3.24 22.73
C SER A 577 -14.41 -3.88 22.68
N GLY A 578 -14.34 -5.21 22.65
CA GLY A 578 -13.08 -5.96 22.63
C GLY A 578 -12.13 -5.53 21.50
N GLU A 579 -10.93 -5.08 21.88
CA GLU A 579 -9.83 -4.83 20.95
C GLU A 579 -9.07 -6.12 20.65
N ILE A 580 -8.46 -6.18 19.47
CA ILE A 580 -7.88 -7.41 18.95
C ILE A 580 -6.36 -7.28 18.86
N LEU A 581 -5.65 -8.25 19.43
CA LEU A 581 -4.25 -8.48 19.21
C LEU A 581 -4.08 -9.23 17.88
N LEU A 582 -3.38 -8.60 16.93
CA LEU A 582 -3.05 -9.23 15.66
C LEU A 582 -1.84 -10.17 15.81
N PRO A 583 -1.82 -11.33 15.13
CA PRO A 583 -0.72 -12.28 15.21
C PRO A 583 0.53 -11.78 14.46
N GLY A 584 1.71 -12.21 14.94
CA GLY A 584 3.01 -11.78 14.42
C GLY A 584 3.58 -10.58 15.18
N GLU A 585 4.32 -9.73 14.49
CA GLU A 585 4.91 -8.49 15.02
C GLU A 585 4.39 -7.29 14.23
N PRO A 586 3.11 -6.93 14.39
CA PRO A 586 2.50 -5.92 13.55
C PRO A 586 3.06 -4.52 13.83
N ASP A 587 3.58 -3.88 12.79
CA ASP A 587 3.94 -2.47 12.75
C ASP A 587 2.95 -1.72 11.88
N PHE A 588 2.18 -0.81 12.48
CA PHE A 588 1.16 -0.01 11.78
C PHE A 588 1.77 1.18 11.01
N GLY A 589 3.03 1.55 11.29
CA GLY A 589 3.69 2.72 10.73
C GLY A 589 3.01 4.07 11.07
N PHE A 590 2.00 4.06 11.94
CA PHE A 590 1.24 5.22 12.38
C PHE A 590 0.56 4.94 13.73
N ASP A 591 0.51 5.94 14.61
CA ASP A 591 -0.19 5.85 15.90
C ASP A 591 -1.71 5.93 15.70
N ILE A 592 -2.36 4.76 15.74
CA ILE A 592 -3.82 4.64 15.68
C ILE A 592 -4.52 4.85 17.03
N GLY A 593 -3.78 5.18 18.10
CA GLY A 593 -4.31 5.40 19.44
C GLY A 593 -4.43 4.14 20.29
N LEU A 594 -3.81 3.04 19.86
CA LEU A 594 -3.82 1.75 20.55
C LEU A 594 -2.40 1.27 20.85
N PRO A 595 -2.22 0.40 21.87
CA PRO A 595 -0.93 -0.22 22.17
C PRO A 595 -0.38 -1.04 20.99
N PRO A 596 0.96 -1.26 20.94
CA PRO A 596 1.58 -2.10 19.91
C PRO A 596 0.91 -3.48 19.82
N GLY A 597 0.82 -4.05 18.62
CA GLY A 597 0.09 -5.31 18.44
C GLY A 597 -1.42 -5.17 18.25
N THR A 598 -2.02 -4.10 18.76
CA THR A 598 -3.47 -4.02 19.00
C THR A 598 -4.18 -3.21 17.92
N ALA A 599 -5.30 -3.75 17.44
CA ALA A 599 -6.16 -3.16 16.43
C ALA A 599 -7.61 -3.04 16.93
N TYR A 600 -8.32 -2.04 16.41
CA TYR A 600 -9.79 -2.01 16.49
C TYR A 600 -10.37 -3.23 15.75
N ALA A 601 -11.45 -3.80 16.27
CA ALA A 601 -12.08 -4.99 15.69
C ALA A 601 -12.44 -4.83 14.20
N CYS A 602 -12.83 -3.62 13.77
CA CYS A 602 -13.12 -3.36 12.36
C CYS A 602 -11.88 -3.41 11.44
N LEU A 603 -10.72 -2.96 11.92
CA LEU A 603 -9.43 -3.12 11.22
C LEU A 603 -9.02 -4.58 11.22
N ALA A 604 -9.15 -5.24 12.37
CA ALA A 604 -8.83 -6.65 12.52
C ALA A 604 -9.69 -7.55 11.61
N GLU A 605 -10.97 -7.21 11.35
CA GLU A 605 -11.81 -7.95 10.39
C GLU A 605 -11.19 -7.92 9.00
N THR A 606 -10.71 -6.74 8.58
CA THR A 606 -10.15 -6.55 7.25
C THR A 606 -8.83 -7.33 7.10
N ALA A 607 -7.99 -7.30 8.14
CA ALA A 607 -6.77 -8.09 8.20
C ALA A 607 -7.09 -9.60 8.22
N LEU A 608 -8.11 -10.02 8.98
CA LEU A 608 -8.52 -11.42 9.11
C LEU A 608 -9.01 -12.00 7.77
N LEU A 609 -9.85 -11.24 7.06
CA LEU A 609 -10.32 -11.62 5.73
C LEU A 609 -9.16 -11.76 4.74
N ALA A 610 -8.19 -10.84 4.77
CA ALA A 610 -6.99 -10.94 3.94
C ALA A 610 -6.12 -12.16 4.30
N MET A 611 -5.98 -12.51 5.58
CA MET A 611 -5.30 -13.75 6.01
C MET A 611 -6.03 -15.01 5.54
N ALA A 612 -7.36 -14.97 5.53
CA ALA A 612 -8.22 -16.05 5.04
C ALA A 612 -8.32 -16.12 3.51
N GLY A 613 -7.74 -15.16 2.78
CA GLY A 613 -7.84 -15.06 1.32
C GLY A 613 -9.25 -14.72 0.81
N LYS A 614 -10.10 -14.15 1.67
CA LYS A 614 -11.47 -13.73 1.37
C LYS A 614 -11.47 -12.26 0.96
N PHE A 615 -11.68 -12.01 -0.33
CA PHE A 615 -11.62 -10.66 -0.94
C PHE A 615 -12.96 -10.21 -1.51
N GLU A 616 -14.04 -10.89 -1.16
CA GLU A 616 -15.41 -10.47 -1.47
C GLU A 616 -15.89 -9.32 -0.58
N ASP A 617 -16.96 -8.66 -1.01
CA ASP A 617 -17.78 -7.86 -0.11
C ASP A 617 -18.28 -8.73 1.04
N TYR A 618 -18.03 -8.29 2.28
CA TYR A 618 -18.27 -9.12 3.46
C TYR A 618 -19.38 -8.57 4.36
N THR A 619 -19.06 -7.62 5.25
CA THR A 619 -20.07 -7.00 6.13
C THR A 619 -20.51 -5.68 5.53
N LEU A 620 -21.68 -5.65 4.86
CA LEU A 620 -22.26 -4.44 4.28
C LEU A 620 -23.63 -4.12 4.85
N GLY A 621 -24.01 -2.84 4.78
CA GLY A 621 -25.35 -2.42 5.15
C GLY A 621 -25.61 -2.46 6.66
N ARG A 622 -26.90 -2.32 7.01
CA ARG A 622 -27.35 -2.26 8.41
C ARG A 622 -27.88 -3.58 8.96
N ASN A 623 -28.09 -4.57 8.09
CA ASN A 623 -28.51 -5.89 8.49
C ASN A 623 -27.29 -6.81 8.46
N ILE A 624 -26.70 -7.05 9.62
CA ILE A 624 -25.53 -7.93 9.75
C ILE A 624 -26.04 -9.37 9.84
N GLU A 625 -25.48 -10.26 9.03
CA GLU A 625 -25.85 -11.67 9.07
C GLU A 625 -25.18 -12.38 10.25
N MET A 626 -25.98 -13.13 11.02
CA MET A 626 -25.49 -13.85 12.20
C MET A 626 -24.44 -14.92 11.83
N ASP A 627 -24.58 -15.54 10.67
CA ASP A 627 -23.62 -16.56 10.21
C ASP A 627 -22.25 -15.95 9.88
N ARG A 628 -22.20 -14.73 9.36
CA ARG A 628 -20.94 -13.98 9.14
C ARG A 628 -20.23 -13.66 10.45
N VAL A 629 -20.98 -13.37 11.52
CA VAL A 629 -20.41 -13.18 12.87
C VAL A 629 -19.82 -14.50 13.41
N LYS A 630 -20.55 -15.61 13.26
CA LYS A 630 -20.07 -16.94 13.66
C LYS A 630 -18.84 -17.36 12.85
N GLU A 631 -18.82 -17.09 11.55
CA GLU A 631 -17.67 -17.30 10.66
C GLU A 631 -16.46 -16.48 11.10
N MET A 632 -16.64 -15.17 11.36
CA MET A 632 -15.57 -14.31 11.87
C MET A 632 -14.99 -14.81 13.19
N TYR A 633 -15.82 -15.30 14.12
CA TYR A 633 -15.34 -15.88 15.37
C TYR A 633 -14.48 -17.13 15.15
N ARG A 634 -14.86 -18.02 14.22
CA ARG A 634 -14.05 -19.20 13.87
C ARG A 634 -12.73 -18.80 13.25
N LEU A 635 -12.76 -17.89 12.27
CA LEU A 635 -11.56 -17.39 11.58
C LEU A 635 -10.63 -16.66 12.54
N MET A 636 -11.17 -15.88 13.49
CA MET A 636 -10.40 -15.22 14.54
C MET A 636 -9.53 -16.24 15.30
N ASN A 637 -10.15 -17.34 15.75
CA ASN A 637 -9.45 -18.41 16.45
C ASN A 637 -8.45 -19.15 15.54
N GLU A 638 -8.84 -19.46 14.30
CA GLU A 638 -8.01 -20.17 13.33
C GLU A 638 -6.72 -19.39 13.00
N HIS A 639 -6.84 -18.12 12.63
CA HIS A 639 -5.70 -17.32 12.21
C HIS A 639 -4.89 -16.73 13.38
N GLY A 640 -5.34 -16.92 14.63
CA GLY A 640 -4.58 -16.60 15.84
C GLY A 640 -4.78 -15.18 16.36
N LEU A 641 -5.97 -14.61 16.14
CA LEU A 641 -6.38 -13.31 16.67
C LEU A 641 -6.91 -13.52 18.08
N GLU A 642 -6.54 -12.64 19.01
CA GLU A 642 -6.88 -12.77 20.42
C GLU A 642 -7.45 -11.45 20.94
N LEU A 643 -8.29 -11.49 21.98
CA LEU A 643 -8.67 -10.27 22.68
C LEU A 643 -7.44 -9.70 23.41
N ALA A 644 -7.06 -8.46 23.12
CA ALA A 644 -5.88 -7.83 23.73
C ALA A 644 -6.03 -7.62 25.26
N GLY A 645 -7.28 -7.55 25.73
CA GLY A 645 -7.63 -7.39 27.13
C GLY A 645 -8.99 -6.71 27.28
N LEU A 646 -9.49 -6.62 28.51
CA LEU A 646 -10.66 -5.78 28.81
C LEU A 646 -10.19 -4.35 29.02
N ARG A 647 -10.86 -3.37 28.40
CA ARG A 647 -10.55 -1.94 28.56
C ARG A 647 -11.73 -1.18 29.12
N SER A 648 -11.45 -0.15 29.91
CA SER A 648 -12.42 0.85 30.37
C SER A 648 -11.77 2.23 30.30
N PHE A 649 -12.42 3.18 29.62
CA PHE A 649 -11.96 4.57 29.50
C PHE A 649 -10.52 4.68 28.99
N ASP A 650 -10.24 4.00 27.88
CA ASP A 650 -8.95 3.90 27.21
C ASP A 650 -7.84 3.25 28.07
N ARG A 651 -8.15 2.55 29.16
CA ARG A 651 -7.18 1.83 30.02
C ARG A 651 -7.49 0.34 30.09
N TYR A 652 -6.45 -0.50 30.07
CA TYR A 652 -6.62 -1.93 30.35
C TYR A 652 -6.96 -2.17 31.82
N ILE A 653 -7.91 -3.06 32.04
CA ILE A 653 -8.36 -3.48 33.37
C ILE A 653 -7.58 -4.73 33.76
N THR A 654 -6.95 -4.69 34.94
CA THR A 654 -6.21 -5.85 35.46
C THR A 654 -7.14 -6.81 36.20
N GLU A 655 -6.69 -8.05 36.41
CA GLU A 655 -7.44 -9.00 37.23
C GLU A 655 -7.63 -8.52 38.67
N ALA A 656 -6.67 -7.78 39.22
CA ALA A 656 -6.76 -7.16 40.54
C ALA A 656 -7.87 -6.10 40.59
N ASP A 657 -8.00 -5.26 39.55
CA ASP A 657 -9.09 -4.29 39.46
C ASP A 657 -10.45 -4.99 39.43
N ILE A 658 -10.58 -6.09 38.67
CA ILE A 658 -11.84 -6.85 38.58
C ILE A 658 -12.16 -7.54 39.91
N ALA A 659 -11.15 -8.11 40.58
CA ALA A 659 -11.33 -8.72 41.90
C ALA A 659 -11.82 -7.69 42.93
N GLU A 660 -11.27 -6.47 42.91
CA GLU A 660 -11.72 -5.39 43.79
C GLU A 660 -13.16 -4.95 43.48
N LYS A 661 -13.50 -4.79 42.19
CA LYS A 661 -14.88 -4.49 41.78
C LYS A 661 -15.86 -5.57 42.22
N ARG A 662 -15.47 -6.84 42.11
CA ARG A 662 -16.27 -7.98 42.60
C ARG A 662 -16.46 -7.94 44.11
N ARG A 663 -15.39 -7.66 44.87
CA ARG A 663 -15.46 -7.49 46.34
C ARG A 663 -16.45 -6.39 46.73
N LEU A 664 -16.36 -5.23 46.09
CA LEU A 664 -17.28 -4.10 46.32
C LEU A 664 -18.73 -4.42 45.91
N ALA A 665 -18.92 -5.23 44.85
CA ALA A 665 -20.24 -5.73 44.47
C ALA A 665 -20.84 -6.64 45.54
N ASP A 666 -20.04 -7.53 46.10
CA ASP A 666 -20.47 -8.45 47.16
C ASP A 666 -20.78 -7.70 48.48
N GLU A 667 -19.98 -6.71 48.87
CA GLU A 667 -20.28 -5.82 50.00
C GLU A 667 -21.61 -5.07 49.80
N ARG A 668 -21.85 -4.56 48.60
CA ARG A 668 -23.10 -3.86 48.29
C ARG A 668 -24.29 -4.80 48.25
N ARG A 669 -24.13 -6.05 47.79
CA ARG A 669 -25.17 -7.08 47.86
C ARG A 669 -25.55 -7.36 49.30
N LEU A 670 -24.56 -7.54 50.17
CA LEU A 670 -24.79 -7.73 51.61
C LEU A 670 -25.54 -6.55 52.22
N ALA A 671 -25.14 -5.31 51.91
CA ALA A 671 -25.81 -4.10 52.38
C ALA A 671 -27.28 -3.98 51.91
N LEU A 672 -27.61 -4.58 50.77
CA LEU A 672 -28.96 -4.61 50.21
C LEU A 672 -29.76 -5.88 50.57
N GLY A 673 -29.20 -6.79 51.37
CA GLY A 673 -29.83 -8.07 51.71
C GLY A 673 -29.92 -9.06 50.54
N LEU A 674 -29.07 -8.92 49.53
CA LEU A 674 -29.00 -9.78 48.34
C LEU A 674 -27.95 -10.90 48.51
N PRO A 675 -28.13 -12.06 47.84
CA PRO A 675 -27.14 -13.14 47.88
C PRO A 675 -25.82 -12.73 47.23
N VAL A 676 -24.71 -13.18 47.83
CA VAL A 676 -23.33 -12.94 47.37
C VAL A 676 -22.97 -13.88 46.22
N SER A 677 -22.07 -13.47 45.32
CA SER A 677 -21.62 -14.34 44.23
C SER A 677 -20.90 -15.59 44.77
N THR A 678 -21.28 -16.79 44.32
CA THR A 678 -20.52 -18.01 44.62
C THR A 678 -19.13 -17.91 43.97
N SER A 679 -18.07 -18.21 44.74
CA SER A 679 -16.70 -18.25 44.25
C SER A 679 -16.63 -19.17 43.02
N VAL A 680 -16.10 -18.65 41.92
CA VAL A 680 -15.75 -19.48 40.76
C VAL A 680 -14.40 -20.09 41.11
N GLU A 681 -14.40 -21.13 41.94
CA GLU A 681 -13.22 -21.99 42.09
C GLU A 681 -13.00 -22.75 40.78
N THR A 682 -11.85 -22.51 40.15
CA THR A 682 -11.12 -23.37 39.20
C THR A 682 -11.93 -24.46 38.48
N MET A 683 -12.33 -24.17 37.24
CA MET A 683 -12.47 -25.14 36.14
C MET A 683 -11.91 -24.57 34.85
#